data_AF-A0A1F4G2H0-F1
#
_entry.id   AF-A0A1F4G2H0-F1
#
_cell.length_a   1.000
_cell.length_b   1.000
_cell.length_c   1.000
_cell.angle_alpha   90.00
_cell.angle_beta   90.00
_cell.angle_gamma   90.00
#
_symmetry.space_group_name_H-M   'P 1'
#
loop_
_entity.id
_entity.type
_entity.pdbx_description
1 polymer ?
#
loop_
_entity_poly.entity_id
_entity_poly.type
_entity_poly.pdbx_seq_one_letter_code
_entity_poly.pdbx_strand_id
1 'polypeptide(L)'
;MNPSVIYSKSGKGVQEASGKTSLLKRADRAVLSAIDGRATLADVAHKVGRSFDSAFEALITQLDRDGFVREVSGGSAAKAPAARGGAAAGGGPDLDFTTIIPIPKVSAKPADPAQRAKEQESALYKARQEAEARAQEERDRLKAEGEAKARAEAEAKFRADAEKKIREETEARLKAEAEAKTKAVRDAALRVAAEAKARADAEKARLQAERAKLEAERKQREEAERKAREEAERKAREEAEKARREAEELRQRLEDERKARETEEKRRREEEERRRKEEEERRAREEAERKAREEEERMAREEAERRAREEEERRARAEAERKAREEEERARRAQEEEVERARREAEEALAASQPQPQIQPEPPSAPSTAATVVPGSLDTLMADLDSFSQREEDERRSREGAERKAKEEKARRMHEDSERRAQEQAHIERREAEERRRKEEEQRRAQEEAERRVREAEEARRQEAEDRKRKARESMAAAQQAPPVASADDIGVTDEDLDMEDVRRDEALVAKDSRQAQREREREERERERETREREREARERERRAAEEPLKPSKPRRPVKWGKPLAITLFVLLAAAIGLLHVMPIPTEPYERAASEALGRQVRISSARLSLFTGVRLNLQGVKLGDTATIATVHAYPELGSLFGERKSFSRIELEGATVAQQALGEAMFAKMKGESFSVGRVVVRQLKVEGGLALPQLEADALIGPDGAVRSVTLRGPEDLVGKVTPSGGNIEFDLTASSFALPVLPAVSLNSFAMKGTATRQGMNVASWGGAIYDGALNGVANVRWTGGWQIDGVVTARNINAAVLAPALLSEGRAEGTGKFSMSAQDPAKLANGGRIEGKFTVYKGVLGSFDLSRLIQTSGRQSSGRTQFAEMTGQGVYDRGAVALRDVQISAGALNAGASADIAQNGALSGRIVADVKTASQTLRQTLVLGGTVKEPQVRN
;
A
#
# COMPACT_ATOMS: atom_id res chain seq x y z
N MET A 1 -4.21 -29.81 -38.31
CA MET A 1 -5.47 -29.37 -37.63
C MET A 1 -5.12 -28.16 -36.78
N ASN A 2 -6.02 -27.20 -36.56
CA ASN A 2 -5.65 -26.00 -35.79
C ASN A 2 -5.62 -26.31 -34.28
N PRO A 3 -4.47 -26.19 -33.58
CA PRO A 3 -4.34 -26.63 -32.18
C PRO A 3 -5.14 -25.78 -31.19
N SER A 4 -5.49 -24.55 -31.57
CA SER A 4 -6.28 -23.58 -30.79
C SER A 4 -7.80 -23.80 -30.87
N VAL A 5 -8.28 -24.75 -31.69
CA VAL A 5 -9.70 -25.01 -31.83
C VAL A 5 -10.25 -25.73 -30.59
N ILE A 6 -11.47 -25.38 -30.20
CA ILE A 6 -12.20 -25.99 -29.08
C ILE A 6 -13.26 -26.93 -29.64
N TYR A 7 -13.24 -28.19 -29.20
CA TYR A 7 -14.26 -29.19 -29.50
C TYR A 7 -15.16 -29.45 -28.30
N SER A 8 -16.43 -29.76 -28.57
CA SER A 8 -17.45 -30.12 -27.59
C SER A 8 -17.88 -31.58 -27.79
N LYS A 9 -18.28 -32.27 -26.70
CA LYS A 9 -18.88 -33.61 -26.81
C LYS A 9 -20.31 -33.50 -27.38
N SER A 10 -20.63 -34.29 -28.39
CA SER A 10 -22.01 -34.47 -28.85
C SER A 10 -22.82 -35.33 -27.85
N GLY A 11 -24.14 -35.45 -28.03
CA GLY A 11 -24.96 -36.38 -27.25
C GLY A 11 -24.48 -37.84 -27.34
N LYS A 12 -24.01 -38.27 -28.53
CA LYS A 12 -23.36 -39.59 -28.76
C LYS A 12 -22.02 -39.66 -28.02
N GLY A 13 -21.25 -38.57 -28.04
CA GLY A 13 -20.00 -38.43 -27.29
C GLY A 13 -20.15 -38.55 -25.78
N VAL A 14 -21.21 -37.97 -25.20
CA VAL A 14 -21.51 -38.07 -23.76
C VAL A 14 -21.86 -39.51 -23.37
N GLN A 15 -22.66 -40.21 -24.18
CA GLN A 15 -23.02 -41.62 -23.91
C GLN A 15 -21.78 -42.53 -23.91
N GLU A 16 -20.93 -42.43 -24.94
CA GLU A 16 -19.71 -43.23 -25.05
C GLU A 16 -18.67 -42.87 -23.97
N ALA A 17 -18.48 -41.58 -23.66
CA ALA A 17 -17.61 -41.15 -22.56
C ALA A 17 -18.10 -41.66 -21.20
N SER A 18 -19.41 -41.76 -20.99
CA SER A 18 -20.02 -42.35 -19.78
C SER A 18 -20.00 -43.88 -19.75
N GLY A 19 -19.48 -44.55 -20.79
CA GLY A 19 -19.41 -46.01 -20.89
C GLY A 19 -20.76 -46.72 -21.12
N LYS A 20 -21.82 -45.97 -21.46
CA LYS A 20 -23.15 -46.54 -21.78
C LYS A 20 -23.21 -47.22 -23.16
N THR A 21 -22.25 -46.89 -24.02
CA THR A 21 -21.97 -47.58 -25.28
C THR A 21 -20.50 -47.99 -25.30
N SER A 22 -20.13 -48.91 -26.21
CA SER A 22 -18.74 -49.33 -26.37
C SER A 22 -18.29 -49.37 -27.83
N LEU A 23 -18.50 -48.25 -28.53
CA LEU A 23 -18.13 -48.04 -29.93
C LEU A 23 -16.68 -47.58 -30.10
N LEU A 24 -16.04 -47.03 -29.05
CA LEU A 24 -14.64 -46.57 -29.08
C LEU A 24 -13.73 -47.48 -28.25
N LYS A 25 -12.46 -47.58 -28.67
CA LYS A 25 -11.42 -48.25 -27.89
C LYS A 25 -11.15 -47.45 -26.61
N ARG A 26 -10.69 -48.13 -25.55
CA ARG A 26 -10.48 -47.54 -24.21
C ARG A 26 -9.60 -46.28 -24.21
N ALA A 27 -8.57 -46.23 -25.06
CA ALA A 27 -7.68 -45.08 -25.18
C ALA A 27 -8.35 -43.88 -25.86
N ASP A 28 -9.24 -44.12 -26.82
CA ASP A 28 -9.92 -43.08 -27.60
C ASP A 28 -11.09 -42.48 -26.79
N ARG A 29 -11.74 -43.32 -25.97
CA ARG A 29 -12.69 -42.88 -24.94
C ARG A 29 -12.04 -41.97 -23.89
N ALA A 30 -10.75 -42.13 -23.58
CA ALA A 30 -10.03 -41.23 -22.68
C ALA A 30 -9.86 -39.82 -23.29
N VAL A 31 -9.52 -39.73 -24.58
CA VAL A 31 -9.48 -38.46 -25.34
C VAL A 31 -10.87 -37.80 -25.34
N LEU A 32 -11.91 -38.56 -25.71
CA LEU A 32 -13.30 -38.07 -25.70
C LEU A 32 -13.77 -37.61 -24.31
N SER A 33 -13.32 -38.26 -23.24
CA SER A 33 -13.62 -37.85 -21.86
C SER A 33 -12.97 -36.50 -21.52
N ALA A 34 -11.73 -36.27 -21.93
CA ALA A 34 -10.97 -35.06 -21.64
C ALA A 34 -11.48 -33.80 -22.37
N ILE A 35 -12.13 -33.95 -23.52
CA ILE A 35 -12.76 -32.86 -24.32
C ILE A 35 -13.96 -32.28 -23.56
N ASP A 36 -13.83 -31.08 -23.00
CA ASP A 36 -14.81 -30.47 -22.09
C ASP A 36 -15.55 -29.24 -22.64
N GLY A 37 -15.34 -28.89 -23.91
CA GLY A 37 -15.93 -27.71 -24.55
C GLY A 37 -15.30 -26.38 -24.11
N ARG A 38 -14.14 -26.40 -23.44
CA ARG A 38 -13.39 -25.20 -23.03
C ARG A 38 -11.88 -25.30 -23.30
N ALA A 39 -11.29 -26.48 -23.14
CA ALA A 39 -9.89 -26.74 -23.46
C ALA A 39 -9.63 -26.71 -24.98
N THR A 40 -8.46 -26.22 -25.39
CA THR A 40 -8.00 -26.33 -26.80
C THR A 40 -7.55 -27.76 -27.10
N LEU A 41 -7.43 -28.13 -28.38
CA LEU A 41 -6.93 -29.46 -28.74
C LEU A 41 -5.51 -29.74 -28.23
N ALA A 42 -4.65 -28.72 -28.13
CA ALA A 42 -3.33 -28.85 -27.51
C ALA A 42 -3.42 -29.16 -26.00
N ASP A 43 -4.30 -28.47 -25.27
CA ASP A 43 -4.54 -28.75 -23.84
C ASP A 43 -5.10 -30.16 -23.63
N VAL A 44 -6.01 -30.61 -24.51
CA VAL A 44 -6.59 -31.96 -24.46
C VAL A 44 -5.53 -33.03 -24.70
N ALA A 45 -4.62 -32.84 -25.66
CA ALA A 45 -3.51 -33.77 -25.89
C ALA A 45 -2.63 -33.90 -24.64
N HIS A 46 -2.19 -32.76 -24.07
CA HIS A 46 -1.39 -32.71 -22.85
C HIS A 46 -2.10 -33.35 -21.64
N LYS A 47 -3.40 -33.07 -21.44
CA LYS A 47 -4.27 -33.61 -20.37
C LYS A 47 -4.48 -35.12 -20.45
N VAL A 48 -4.24 -35.74 -21.62
CA VAL A 48 -4.32 -37.19 -21.86
C VAL A 48 -2.93 -37.84 -21.95
N GLY A 49 -1.85 -37.06 -21.77
CA GLY A 49 -0.47 -37.56 -21.85
C GLY A 49 -0.04 -37.96 -23.26
N ARG A 50 -0.60 -37.32 -24.30
CA ARG A 50 -0.24 -37.52 -25.71
C ARG A 50 0.42 -36.27 -26.29
N SER A 51 1.34 -36.49 -27.23
CA SER A 51 1.78 -35.47 -28.18
C SER A 51 0.61 -34.97 -29.04
N PHE A 52 0.66 -33.69 -29.43
CA PHE A 52 -0.18 -33.18 -30.51
C PHE A 52 0.47 -33.56 -31.84
N ASP A 53 0.23 -34.80 -32.27
CA ASP A 53 0.81 -35.40 -33.47
C ASP A 53 -0.27 -35.77 -34.51
N SER A 54 0.16 -36.22 -35.69
CA SER A 54 -0.75 -36.58 -36.79
C SER A 54 -1.69 -37.74 -36.46
N ALA A 55 -1.35 -38.62 -35.51
CA ALA A 55 -2.25 -39.69 -35.06
C ALA A 55 -3.31 -39.14 -34.09
N PHE A 56 -2.97 -38.17 -33.25
CA PHE A 56 -3.94 -37.41 -32.46
C PHE A 56 -4.88 -36.59 -33.36
N GLU A 57 -4.38 -35.87 -34.36
CA GLU A 57 -5.23 -35.15 -35.32
C GLU A 57 -6.17 -36.08 -36.11
N ALA A 58 -5.66 -37.22 -36.58
CA ALA A 58 -6.46 -38.23 -37.27
C ALA A 58 -7.57 -38.80 -36.36
N LEU A 59 -7.28 -38.99 -35.06
CA LEU A 59 -8.27 -39.44 -34.08
C LEU A 59 -9.35 -38.39 -33.82
N ILE A 60 -9.00 -37.11 -33.62
CA ILE A 60 -10.01 -36.05 -33.46
C ILE A 60 -10.88 -35.93 -34.72
N THR A 61 -10.25 -36.00 -35.90
CA THR A 61 -10.96 -36.01 -37.20
C THR A 61 -11.90 -37.22 -37.33
N GLN A 62 -11.52 -38.39 -36.81
CA GLN A 62 -12.40 -39.55 -36.76
C GLN A 62 -13.55 -39.35 -35.75
N LEU A 63 -13.28 -38.81 -34.55
CA LEU A 63 -14.31 -38.57 -33.54
C LEU A 63 -15.36 -37.53 -34.01
N ASP A 64 -14.98 -36.57 -34.84
CA ASP A 64 -15.89 -35.61 -35.45
C ASP A 64 -16.72 -36.27 -36.57
N ARG A 65 -16.06 -36.99 -37.49
CA ARG A 65 -16.72 -37.78 -38.56
C ARG A 65 -17.72 -38.81 -38.02
N ASP A 66 -17.35 -39.52 -36.97
CA ASP A 66 -18.19 -40.52 -36.30
C ASP A 66 -19.25 -39.83 -35.40
N GLY A 67 -19.26 -38.50 -35.30
CA GLY A 67 -20.27 -37.69 -34.62
C GLY A 67 -20.21 -37.73 -33.09
N PHE A 68 -19.06 -38.07 -32.49
CA PHE A 68 -18.84 -38.05 -31.04
C PHE A 68 -18.46 -36.65 -30.53
N VAL A 69 -17.80 -35.82 -31.34
CA VAL A 69 -17.50 -34.42 -31.02
C VAL A 69 -18.12 -33.47 -32.05
N ARG A 70 -18.05 -32.15 -31.79
CA ARG A 70 -18.34 -31.06 -32.72
C ARG A 70 -17.46 -29.85 -32.44
N GLU A 71 -16.95 -29.21 -33.48
CA GLU A 71 -16.21 -27.94 -33.39
C GLU A 71 -17.10 -26.79 -32.86
N VAL A 72 -16.57 -26.01 -31.91
CA VAL A 72 -17.24 -24.83 -31.35
C VAL A 72 -16.81 -23.59 -32.14
N SER A 73 -17.45 -23.38 -33.29
CA SER A 73 -17.26 -22.16 -34.08
C SER A 73 -17.88 -20.93 -33.36
N GLY A 74 -17.18 -19.80 -33.41
CA GLY A 74 -17.52 -18.59 -32.65
C GLY A 74 -18.77 -17.88 -33.17
N GLY A 75 -19.94 -18.19 -32.60
CA GLY A 75 -21.21 -17.56 -32.95
C GLY A 75 -21.31 -16.11 -32.48
N SER A 76 -21.22 -15.16 -33.42
CA SER A 76 -21.71 -13.78 -33.20
C SER A 76 -23.24 -13.78 -33.03
N ALA A 77 -23.78 -12.83 -32.26
CA ALA A 77 -25.16 -12.87 -31.80
C ALA A 77 -26.19 -12.68 -32.94
N ALA A 78 -27.25 -13.50 -32.91
CA ALA A 78 -28.35 -13.43 -33.88
C ALA A 78 -29.21 -12.18 -33.69
N LYS A 79 -29.71 -11.62 -34.81
CA LYS A 79 -30.67 -10.50 -34.83
C LYS A 79 -32.04 -11.01 -35.31
N ALA A 80 -33.10 -10.70 -34.57
CA ALA A 80 -34.48 -11.05 -34.91
C ALA A 80 -34.99 -10.24 -36.13
N PRO A 81 -35.95 -10.79 -36.92
CA PRO A 81 -36.37 -10.20 -38.19
C PRO A 81 -37.41 -9.08 -38.06
N ALA A 82 -37.45 -8.21 -39.07
CA ALA A 82 -38.55 -7.29 -39.34
C ALA A 82 -39.11 -7.58 -40.75
N ALA A 83 -40.42 -7.41 -40.94
CA ALA A 83 -41.13 -7.77 -42.17
C ALA A 83 -41.72 -6.56 -42.92
N ARG A 84 -42.25 -6.81 -44.14
CA ARG A 84 -42.57 -5.87 -45.25
C ARG A 84 -41.31 -5.58 -46.10
N GLY A 85 -41.23 -5.86 -47.41
CA GLY A 85 -42.23 -6.31 -48.40
C GLY A 85 -42.80 -5.13 -49.21
N GLY A 86 -42.82 -5.13 -50.55
CA GLY A 86 -42.35 -6.14 -51.51
C GLY A 86 -42.50 -5.67 -52.98
N ALA A 87 -42.42 -6.62 -53.93
CA ALA A 87 -42.40 -6.44 -55.41
C ALA A 87 -41.11 -5.76 -55.97
N ALA A 88 -40.37 -6.24 -57.00
CA ALA A 88 -40.60 -7.06 -58.21
C ALA A 88 -40.68 -6.20 -59.50
N ALA A 89 -40.13 -6.58 -60.66
CA ALA A 89 -39.16 -7.64 -60.99
C ALA A 89 -38.64 -7.49 -62.45
N GLY A 90 -37.59 -8.24 -62.81
CA GLY A 90 -37.44 -8.81 -64.16
C GLY A 90 -36.33 -8.27 -65.07
N GLY A 91 -35.53 -9.20 -65.60
CA GLY A 91 -34.97 -9.10 -66.96
C GLY A 91 -33.62 -8.39 -67.15
N GLY A 92 -32.60 -9.19 -67.46
CA GLY A 92 -31.58 -8.87 -68.46
C GLY A 92 -31.34 -10.14 -69.30
N PRO A 93 -30.31 -10.23 -70.14
CA PRO A 93 -29.38 -9.18 -70.61
C PRO A 93 -29.48 -8.99 -72.15
N ASP A 94 -28.69 -8.08 -72.74
CA ASP A 94 -28.08 -8.34 -74.07
C ASP A 94 -26.86 -7.44 -74.39
N LEU A 95 -26.22 -7.68 -75.55
CA LEU A 95 -24.86 -7.25 -75.90
C LEU A 95 -24.74 -6.25 -77.07
N ASP A 96 -23.72 -5.39 -76.94
CA ASP A 96 -22.80 -4.84 -77.97
C ASP A 96 -23.25 -4.00 -79.21
N PHE A 97 -22.25 -3.19 -79.61
CA PHE A 97 -21.88 -2.69 -80.95
C PHE A 97 -22.17 -1.24 -81.40
N THR A 98 -21.16 -0.75 -82.12
CA THR A 98 -20.97 0.60 -82.67
C THR A 98 -21.44 0.68 -84.14
N THR A 99 -21.44 1.88 -84.75
CA THR A 99 -21.75 2.05 -86.18
C THR A 99 -20.92 3.16 -86.82
N ILE A 100 -20.35 2.86 -87.99
CA ILE A 100 -19.69 3.77 -88.95
C ILE A 100 -20.10 3.32 -90.37
N ILE A 101 -20.28 4.24 -91.32
CA ILE A 101 -20.92 3.98 -92.64
C ILE A 101 -20.04 4.49 -93.82
N PRO A 102 -19.79 3.69 -94.90
CA PRO A 102 -18.98 4.13 -96.07
C PRO A 102 -19.49 3.74 -97.50
N ILE A 103 -18.68 4.11 -98.54
CA ILE A 103 -18.60 3.64 -99.98
C ILE A 103 -19.76 3.96 -100.98
N PRO A 104 -19.63 3.87 -102.35
CA PRO A 104 -18.62 3.17 -103.23
C PRO A 104 -18.14 3.74 -104.64
N LYS A 105 -16.87 3.41 -105.02
CA LYS A 105 -16.31 2.92 -106.35
C LYS A 105 -16.37 3.81 -107.65
N VAL A 106 -15.73 3.57 -108.83
CA VAL A 106 -15.24 2.38 -109.65
C VAL A 106 -13.96 2.69 -110.54
N SER A 107 -13.46 1.77 -111.42
CA SER A 107 -12.14 1.75 -112.16
C SER A 107 -12.13 0.73 -113.37
N ALA A 108 -11.17 0.54 -114.34
CA ALA A 108 -10.02 1.24 -115.00
C ALA A 108 -9.24 0.32 -116.04
N LYS A 109 -8.64 0.81 -117.18
CA LYS A 109 -7.50 0.22 -118.01
C LYS A 109 -7.19 0.93 -119.40
N PRO A 110 -6.05 0.63 -120.13
CA PRO A 110 -5.60 1.31 -121.41
C PRO A 110 -5.12 0.40 -122.61
N ALA A 111 -4.76 0.97 -123.80
CA ALA A 111 -3.70 0.48 -124.77
C ALA A 111 -3.47 1.28 -126.12
N ASP A 112 -2.21 1.72 -126.39
CA ASP A 112 -1.35 1.68 -127.64
C ASP A 112 -1.73 2.26 -129.07
N PRO A 113 -0.78 2.40 -130.06
CA PRO A 113 -0.73 3.55 -131.01
C PRO A 113 -0.45 3.26 -132.52
N ALA A 114 -0.41 4.31 -133.38
CA ALA A 114 0.50 4.43 -134.55
C ALA A 114 0.37 5.78 -135.32
N GLN A 115 1.37 6.07 -136.18
CA GLN A 115 1.44 7.11 -137.25
C GLN A 115 1.54 8.60 -136.81
N ARG A 116 2.68 9.23 -137.15
CA ARG A 116 3.22 10.46 -136.52
C ARG A 116 3.97 11.36 -137.52
N ALA A 117 3.43 11.51 -138.74
CA ALA A 117 4.22 11.87 -139.93
C ALA A 117 3.66 13.01 -140.81
N LYS A 118 2.61 13.71 -140.38
CA LYS A 118 2.06 14.90 -141.09
C LYS A 118 2.00 16.18 -140.24
N GLU A 119 2.55 16.14 -139.03
CA GLU A 119 2.50 17.24 -138.05
C GLU A 119 3.52 18.36 -138.33
N GLN A 120 4.55 18.11 -139.14
CA GLN A 120 5.75 18.95 -139.20
C GLN A 120 5.60 20.26 -139.99
N GLU A 121 4.74 20.31 -141.01
CA GLU A 121 4.62 21.49 -141.88
C GLU A 121 3.69 22.57 -141.28
N SER A 122 2.58 22.15 -140.66
CA SER A 122 1.65 23.06 -139.96
C SER A 122 2.23 23.69 -138.68
N ALA A 123 3.28 23.10 -138.10
CA ALA A 123 3.90 23.59 -136.87
C ALA A 123 4.62 24.94 -137.07
N LEU A 124 5.30 25.12 -138.20
CA LEU A 124 6.14 26.30 -138.47
C LEU A 124 5.35 27.61 -138.59
N TYR A 125 4.11 27.54 -139.10
CA TYR A 125 3.26 28.74 -139.21
C TYR A 125 2.72 29.19 -137.85
N LYS A 126 2.26 28.24 -137.01
CA LYS A 126 1.77 28.55 -135.65
C LYS A 126 2.86 29.13 -134.75
N ALA A 127 4.06 28.56 -134.78
CA ALA A 127 5.18 28.98 -133.94
C ALA A 127 5.52 30.48 -134.07
N ARG A 128 5.26 31.10 -135.23
CA ARG A 128 5.58 32.52 -135.46
C ARG A 128 4.56 33.47 -134.83
N GLN A 129 3.26 33.17 -134.91
CA GLN A 129 2.23 33.98 -134.22
C GLN A 129 2.30 33.79 -132.70
N GLU A 130 2.61 32.59 -132.23
CA GLU A 130 2.73 32.30 -130.80
C GLU A 130 3.90 33.05 -130.15
N ALA A 131 5.00 33.25 -130.87
CA ALA A 131 6.14 34.05 -130.39
C ALA A 131 5.78 35.54 -130.19
N GLU A 132 4.97 36.12 -131.09
CA GLU A 132 4.60 37.53 -131.05
C GLU A 132 3.60 37.83 -129.91
N ALA A 133 2.63 36.94 -129.68
CA ALA A 133 1.72 37.03 -128.53
C ALA A 133 2.44 36.91 -127.17
N ARG A 134 3.36 35.94 -127.03
CA ARG A 134 4.16 35.74 -125.80
C ARG A 134 5.02 36.96 -125.45
N ALA A 135 5.58 37.64 -126.45
CA ALA A 135 6.36 38.87 -126.26
C ALA A 135 5.52 40.06 -125.75
N GLN A 136 4.19 39.99 -125.88
CA GLN A 136 3.26 41.00 -125.39
C GLN A 136 2.80 40.68 -123.96
N GLU A 137 2.45 39.41 -123.66
CA GLU A 137 2.15 38.96 -122.29
C GLU A 137 3.32 39.20 -121.31
N GLU A 138 4.57 38.95 -121.75
CA GLU A 138 5.74 39.12 -120.89
C GLU A 138 5.94 40.59 -120.45
N ARG A 139 5.60 41.56 -121.31
CA ARG A 139 5.68 43.00 -120.99
C ARG A 139 4.65 43.42 -119.96
N ASP A 140 3.40 42.98 -120.09
CA ASP A 140 2.35 43.32 -119.13
C ASP A 140 2.57 42.60 -117.80
N ARG A 141 3.10 41.37 -117.81
CA ARG A 141 3.53 40.65 -116.61
C ARG A 141 4.63 41.40 -115.85
N LEU A 142 5.69 41.83 -116.53
CA LEU A 142 6.78 42.61 -115.92
C LEU A 142 6.28 43.94 -115.31
N LYS A 143 5.30 44.57 -115.95
CA LYS A 143 4.68 45.81 -115.46
C LYS A 143 3.84 45.58 -114.20
N ALA A 144 3.02 44.52 -114.18
CA ALA A 144 2.23 44.13 -113.03
C ALA A 144 3.11 43.70 -111.83
N GLU A 145 4.19 42.95 -112.08
CA GLU A 145 5.15 42.54 -111.06
C GLU A 145 5.86 43.75 -110.43
N GLY A 146 6.23 44.75 -111.23
CA GLY A 146 6.79 46.01 -110.74
C GLY A 146 5.86 46.77 -109.80
N GLU A 147 4.58 46.93 -110.16
CA GLU A 147 3.63 47.65 -109.32
C GLU A 147 3.26 46.87 -108.03
N ALA A 148 3.10 45.54 -108.12
CA ALA A 148 2.87 44.68 -106.97
C ALA A 148 4.02 44.77 -105.95
N LYS A 149 5.28 44.76 -106.44
CA LYS A 149 6.47 44.88 -105.59
C LYS A 149 6.57 46.24 -104.91
N ALA A 150 6.23 47.33 -105.59
CA ALA A 150 6.20 48.67 -105.02
C ALA A 150 5.15 48.81 -103.89
N ARG A 151 3.95 48.24 -104.07
CA ARG A 151 2.90 48.22 -103.04
C ARG A 151 3.31 47.39 -101.81
N ALA A 152 3.92 46.21 -102.02
CA ALA A 152 4.40 45.35 -100.94
C ALA A 152 5.50 46.01 -100.09
N GLU A 153 6.45 46.71 -100.70
CA GLU A 153 7.52 47.40 -99.96
C GLU A 153 7.00 48.60 -99.15
N ALA A 154 5.99 49.31 -99.65
CA ALA A 154 5.31 50.38 -98.91
C ALA A 154 4.56 49.84 -97.68
N GLU A 155 3.78 48.78 -97.84
CA GLU A 155 3.01 48.19 -96.74
C GLU A 155 3.91 47.60 -95.65
N ALA A 156 5.01 46.96 -96.04
CA ALA A 156 6.00 46.41 -95.09
C ALA A 156 6.58 47.49 -94.15
N LYS A 157 6.87 48.69 -94.67
CA LYS A 157 7.42 49.80 -93.87
C LYS A 157 6.40 50.34 -92.86
N PHE A 158 5.14 50.55 -93.27
CA PHE A 158 4.09 50.97 -92.35
C PHE A 158 3.80 49.96 -91.23
N ARG A 159 3.85 48.66 -91.53
CA ARG A 159 3.71 47.60 -90.51
C ARG A 159 4.87 47.63 -89.50
N ALA A 160 6.12 47.79 -89.97
CA ALA A 160 7.30 47.83 -89.11
C ALA A 160 7.30 49.01 -88.12
N ASP A 161 6.96 50.22 -88.58
CA ASP A 161 6.89 51.40 -87.72
C ASP A 161 5.75 51.32 -86.69
N ALA A 162 4.61 50.74 -87.06
CA ALA A 162 3.49 50.50 -86.14
C ALA A 162 3.84 49.47 -85.06
N GLU A 163 4.44 48.34 -85.44
CA GLU A 163 4.85 47.27 -84.52
C GLU A 163 5.92 47.74 -83.52
N LYS A 164 6.90 48.51 -83.99
CA LYS A 164 7.92 49.12 -83.12
C LYS A 164 7.30 50.01 -82.04
N LYS A 165 6.34 50.87 -82.41
CA LYS A 165 5.71 51.81 -81.48
C LYS A 165 4.89 51.11 -80.39
N ILE A 166 4.16 50.05 -80.74
CA ILE A 166 3.44 49.19 -79.78
C ILE A 166 4.41 48.50 -78.81
N ARG A 167 5.58 48.06 -79.30
CA ARG A 167 6.62 47.42 -78.48
C ARG A 167 7.25 48.37 -77.46
N GLU A 168 7.53 49.62 -77.87
CA GLU A 168 8.09 50.64 -76.97
C GLU A 168 7.08 51.05 -75.87
N GLU A 169 5.80 51.22 -76.21
CA GLU A 169 4.75 51.55 -75.25
C GLU A 169 4.46 50.40 -74.27
N THR A 170 4.46 49.14 -74.74
CA THR A 170 4.25 47.98 -73.87
C THR A 170 5.43 47.72 -72.93
N GLU A 171 6.68 47.90 -73.36
CA GLU A 171 7.84 47.76 -72.48
C GLU A 171 7.89 48.84 -71.39
N ALA A 172 7.53 50.09 -71.73
CA ALA A 172 7.41 51.18 -70.75
C ALA A 172 6.35 50.87 -69.68
N ARG A 173 5.18 50.37 -70.10
CA ARG A 173 4.08 50.00 -69.17
C ARG A 173 4.47 48.84 -68.24
N LEU A 174 5.17 47.82 -68.76
CA LEU A 174 5.64 46.69 -67.95
C LEU A 174 6.67 47.11 -66.89
N LYS A 175 7.59 48.03 -67.22
CA LYS A 175 8.55 48.59 -66.27
C LYS A 175 7.86 49.39 -65.15
N ALA A 176 6.91 50.26 -65.51
CA ALA A 176 6.15 51.04 -64.53
C ALA A 176 5.32 50.16 -63.57
N GLU A 177 4.68 49.11 -64.09
CA GLU A 177 3.89 48.19 -63.26
C GLU A 177 4.78 47.32 -62.34
N ALA A 178 5.96 46.92 -62.80
CA ALA A 178 6.94 46.20 -61.98
C ALA A 178 7.44 47.06 -60.80
N GLU A 179 7.87 48.29 -61.07
CA GLU A 179 8.39 49.20 -60.04
C GLU A 179 7.33 49.55 -58.98
N ALA A 180 6.09 49.81 -59.42
CA ALA A 180 4.96 50.06 -58.52
C ALA A 180 4.69 48.86 -57.58
N LYS A 181 4.73 47.63 -58.10
CA LYS A 181 4.58 46.40 -57.29
C LYS A 181 5.73 46.22 -56.31
N THR A 182 6.98 46.44 -56.74
CA THR A 182 8.16 46.34 -55.84
C THR A 182 8.07 47.34 -54.70
N LYS A 183 7.63 48.59 -54.96
CA LYS A 183 7.45 49.61 -53.92
C LYS A 183 6.34 49.23 -52.93
N ALA A 184 5.17 48.80 -53.43
CA ALA A 184 4.04 48.39 -52.60
C ALA A 184 4.36 47.21 -51.67
N VAL A 185 5.09 46.20 -52.16
CA VAL A 185 5.55 45.05 -51.35
C VAL A 185 6.53 45.50 -50.25
N ARG A 186 7.39 46.51 -50.52
CA ARG A 186 8.37 47.01 -49.55
C ARG A 186 7.71 47.79 -48.41
N ASP A 187 6.74 48.65 -48.71
CA ASP A 187 5.97 49.37 -47.69
C ASP A 187 5.08 48.43 -46.85
N ALA A 188 4.49 47.40 -47.48
CA ALA A 188 3.74 46.36 -46.77
C ALA A 188 4.65 45.58 -45.79
N ALA A 189 5.84 45.16 -46.23
CA ALA A 189 6.82 44.47 -45.39
C ALA A 189 7.29 45.32 -44.20
N LEU A 190 7.53 46.62 -44.42
CA LEU A 190 7.91 47.56 -43.36
C LEU A 190 6.80 47.75 -42.32
N ARG A 191 5.52 47.82 -42.73
CA ARG A 191 4.39 47.89 -41.80
C ARG A 191 4.23 46.62 -40.96
N VAL A 192 4.34 45.44 -41.59
CA VAL A 192 4.30 44.15 -40.86
C VAL A 192 5.45 44.02 -39.87
N ALA A 193 6.66 44.44 -40.25
CA ALA A 193 7.83 44.44 -39.35
C ALA A 193 7.66 45.40 -38.16
N ALA A 194 7.11 46.59 -38.38
CA ALA A 194 6.82 47.56 -37.32
C ALA A 194 5.76 47.04 -36.34
N GLU A 195 4.66 46.46 -36.85
CA GLU A 195 3.60 45.91 -36.01
C GLU A 195 4.06 44.68 -35.21
N ALA A 196 4.85 43.80 -35.83
CA ALA A 196 5.44 42.65 -35.14
C ALA A 196 6.36 43.09 -33.99
N LYS A 197 7.16 44.15 -34.18
CA LYS A 197 7.99 44.70 -33.10
C LYS A 197 7.14 45.30 -31.97
N ALA A 198 6.12 46.10 -32.29
CA ALA A 198 5.22 46.68 -31.31
C ALA A 198 4.49 45.61 -30.47
N ARG A 199 4.04 44.53 -31.11
CA ARG A 199 3.43 43.36 -30.42
C ARG A 199 4.42 42.68 -29.48
N ALA A 200 5.66 42.42 -29.94
CA ALA A 200 6.70 41.76 -29.13
C ALA A 200 7.14 42.59 -27.92
N ASP A 201 7.21 43.93 -28.03
CA ASP A 201 7.58 44.80 -26.91
C ASP A 201 6.40 44.99 -25.92
N ALA A 202 5.15 45.01 -26.40
CA ALA A 202 3.96 44.97 -25.54
C ALA A 202 3.80 43.63 -24.77
N GLU A 203 4.18 42.51 -25.39
CA GLU A 203 4.18 41.19 -24.74
C GLU A 203 5.21 41.11 -23.61
N LYS A 204 6.43 41.60 -23.82
CA LYS A 204 7.47 41.71 -22.77
C LYS A 204 6.99 42.56 -21.59
N ALA A 205 6.34 43.69 -21.85
CA ALA A 205 5.81 44.57 -20.81
C ALA A 205 4.73 43.86 -19.96
N ARG A 206 3.84 43.07 -20.60
CA ARG A 206 2.85 42.25 -19.89
C ARG A 206 3.51 41.16 -19.03
N LEU A 207 4.47 40.42 -19.57
CA LEU A 207 5.21 39.38 -18.84
C LEU A 207 6.01 39.95 -17.65
N GLN A 208 6.53 41.16 -17.75
CA GLN A 208 7.18 41.85 -16.62
C GLN A 208 6.16 42.27 -15.54
N ALA A 209 5.03 42.85 -15.94
CA ALA A 209 3.96 43.24 -15.00
C ALA A 209 3.32 42.04 -14.28
N GLU A 210 3.18 40.91 -14.97
CA GLU A 210 2.68 39.65 -14.40
C GLU A 210 3.66 39.07 -13.38
N ARG A 211 4.96 39.01 -13.72
CA ARG A 211 6.02 38.56 -12.79
C ARG A 211 6.09 39.44 -11.54
N ALA A 212 5.98 40.77 -11.68
CA ALA A 212 5.97 41.70 -10.55
C ALA A 212 4.79 41.45 -9.60
N LYS A 213 3.58 41.19 -10.13
CA LYS A 213 2.41 40.81 -9.33
C LYS A 213 2.60 39.47 -8.61
N LEU A 214 3.12 38.46 -9.32
CA LEU A 214 3.30 37.11 -8.78
C LEU A 214 4.37 37.09 -7.68
N GLU A 215 5.43 37.88 -7.80
CA GLU A 215 6.43 38.05 -6.74
C GLU A 215 5.86 38.80 -5.52
N ALA A 216 5.04 39.82 -5.72
CA ALA A 216 4.36 40.55 -4.64
C ALA A 216 3.37 39.65 -3.87
N GLU A 217 2.55 38.87 -4.59
CA GLU A 217 1.64 37.91 -3.97
C GLU A 217 2.40 36.81 -3.21
N ARG A 218 3.51 36.30 -3.76
CA ARG A 218 4.33 35.30 -3.07
C ARG A 218 4.89 35.84 -1.75
N LYS A 219 5.38 37.09 -1.73
CA LYS A 219 5.86 37.75 -0.51
C LYS A 219 4.76 37.91 0.54
N GLN A 220 3.55 38.29 0.14
CA GLN A 220 2.39 38.37 1.05
C GLN A 220 2.00 37.00 1.62
N ARG A 221 1.99 35.94 0.79
CA ARG A 221 1.74 34.57 1.24
C ARG A 221 2.81 34.06 2.21
N GLU A 222 4.09 34.32 1.90
CA GLU A 222 5.25 33.90 2.70
C GLU A 222 5.25 34.59 4.09
N GLU A 223 4.89 35.87 4.17
CA GLU A 223 4.73 36.58 5.45
C GLU A 223 3.51 36.11 6.25
N ALA A 224 2.39 35.84 5.59
CA ALA A 224 1.18 35.31 6.23
C ALA A 224 1.39 33.88 6.77
N GLU A 225 2.02 33.01 5.99
CA GLU A 225 2.35 31.64 6.40
C GLU A 225 3.34 31.63 7.57
N ARG A 226 4.35 32.52 7.55
CA ARG A 226 5.28 32.66 8.68
C ARG A 226 4.55 33.03 9.98
N LYS A 227 3.65 34.03 9.94
CA LYS A 227 2.87 34.45 11.12
C LYS A 227 1.96 33.32 11.64
N ALA A 228 1.30 32.59 10.74
CA ALA A 228 0.48 31.43 11.09
C ALA A 228 1.30 30.30 11.73
N ARG A 229 2.51 30.01 11.21
CA ARG A 229 3.44 29.03 11.80
C ARG A 229 3.94 29.46 13.17
N GLU A 230 4.28 30.74 13.35
CA GLU A 230 4.78 31.29 14.63
C GLU A 230 3.69 31.27 15.72
N GLU A 231 2.44 31.58 15.38
CA GLU A 231 1.30 31.45 16.29
C GLU A 231 0.96 29.98 16.62
N ALA A 232 1.02 29.08 15.63
CA ALA A 232 0.79 27.65 15.84
C ALA A 232 1.89 27.00 16.71
N GLU A 233 3.16 27.35 16.48
CA GLU A 233 4.28 26.85 17.30
C GLU A 233 4.16 27.36 18.75
N ARG A 234 3.75 28.62 18.95
CA ARG A 234 3.50 29.15 20.29
C ARG A 234 2.41 28.37 21.03
N LYS A 235 1.26 28.10 20.39
CA LYS A 235 0.17 27.31 20.98
C LYS A 235 0.62 25.88 21.30
N ALA A 236 1.31 25.22 20.37
CA ALA A 236 1.85 23.88 20.58
C ALA A 236 2.86 23.81 21.74
N ARG A 237 3.70 24.85 21.94
CA ARG A 237 4.60 24.97 23.09
C ARG A 237 3.82 25.13 24.40
N GLU A 238 2.80 25.99 24.42
CA GLU A 238 1.96 26.27 25.59
C GLU A 238 1.15 25.04 26.03
N GLU A 239 0.55 24.31 25.08
CA GLU A 239 -0.14 23.04 25.32
C GLU A 239 0.83 21.93 25.77
N ALA A 240 2.02 21.82 25.16
CA ALA A 240 3.03 20.84 25.56
C ALA A 240 3.62 21.12 26.96
N GLU A 241 3.73 22.38 27.36
CA GLU A 241 4.13 22.75 28.73
C GLU A 241 3.03 22.43 29.74
N LYS A 242 1.77 22.75 29.43
CA LYS A 242 0.62 22.40 30.26
C LYS A 242 0.47 20.88 30.45
N ALA A 243 0.58 20.11 29.36
CA ALA A 243 0.55 18.65 29.41
C ALA A 243 1.71 18.05 30.23
N ARG A 244 2.91 18.66 30.20
CA ARG A 244 4.03 18.26 31.07
C ARG A 244 3.72 18.49 32.55
N ARG A 245 3.19 19.67 32.91
CA ARG A 245 2.80 20.00 34.29
C ARG A 245 1.71 19.06 34.82
N GLU A 246 0.67 18.80 34.02
CA GLU A 246 -0.41 17.87 34.38
C GLU A 246 0.09 16.42 34.51
N ALA A 247 1.00 15.98 33.63
CA ALA A 247 1.61 14.64 33.72
C ALA A 247 2.57 14.49 34.92
N GLU A 248 3.25 15.56 35.34
CA GLU A 248 4.11 15.57 36.53
C GLU A 248 3.28 15.54 37.81
N GLU A 249 2.22 16.34 37.91
CA GLU A 249 1.30 16.30 39.06
C GLU A 249 0.62 14.93 39.19
N LEU A 250 0.17 14.34 38.08
CA LEU A 250 -0.42 13.00 38.08
C LEU A 250 0.57 11.92 38.55
N ARG A 251 1.86 12.04 38.18
CA ARG A 251 2.92 11.15 38.67
C ARG A 251 3.15 11.29 40.16
N GLN A 252 3.21 12.52 40.70
CA GLN A 252 3.36 12.76 42.13
C GLN A 252 2.19 12.15 42.93
N ARG A 253 0.95 12.41 42.49
CA ARG A 253 -0.26 11.81 43.09
C ARG A 253 -0.22 10.27 43.08
N LEU A 254 0.17 9.64 41.96
CA LEU A 254 0.27 8.18 41.84
C LEU A 254 1.42 7.59 42.68
N GLU A 255 2.54 8.29 42.81
CA GLU A 255 3.61 7.85 43.70
C GLU A 255 3.24 7.93 45.18
N ASP A 256 2.55 8.99 45.59
CA ASP A 256 2.14 9.17 46.98
C ASP A 256 0.99 8.23 47.36
N GLU A 257 0.06 7.95 46.43
CA GLU A 257 -0.92 6.87 46.60
C GLU A 257 -0.24 5.50 46.69
N ARG A 258 0.81 5.23 45.88
CA ARG A 258 1.59 3.99 45.98
C ARG A 258 2.30 3.87 47.33
N LYS A 259 2.94 4.93 47.82
CA LYS A 259 3.60 4.98 49.14
C LYS A 259 2.58 4.73 50.26
N ALA A 260 1.40 5.38 50.20
CA ALA A 260 0.31 5.16 51.14
C ALA A 260 -0.15 3.69 51.16
N ARG A 261 -0.48 3.12 49.99
CA ARG A 261 -0.87 1.70 49.85
C ARG A 261 0.22 0.74 50.36
N GLU A 262 1.50 0.99 50.04
CA GLU A 262 2.62 0.15 50.47
C GLU A 262 2.81 0.19 52.01
N THR A 263 2.66 1.36 52.63
CA THR A 263 2.70 1.48 54.10
C THR A 263 1.49 0.85 54.79
N GLU A 264 0.29 0.95 54.22
CA GLU A 264 -0.89 0.27 54.75
C GLU A 264 -0.76 -1.25 54.61
N GLU A 265 -0.29 -1.76 53.48
CA GLU A 265 -0.10 -3.19 53.23
C GLU A 265 0.96 -3.78 54.17
N LYS A 266 2.08 -3.08 54.40
CA LYS A 266 3.09 -3.52 55.39
C LYS A 266 2.50 -3.60 56.79
N ARG A 267 1.72 -2.60 57.23
CA ARG A 267 1.06 -2.62 58.56
C ARG A 267 0.05 -3.76 58.67
N ARG A 268 -0.76 -4.03 57.64
CA ARG A 268 -1.68 -5.17 57.61
C ARG A 268 -0.93 -6.51 57.69
N ARG A 269 0.17 -6.68 56.95
CA ARG A 269 1.01 -7.89 56.99
C ARG A 269 1.68 -8.10 58.36
N GLU A 270 2.24 -7.05 58.96
CA GLU A 270 2.82 -7.10 60.31
C GLU A 270 1.79 -7.42 61.39
N GLU A 271 0.58 -6.87 61.29
CA GLU A 271 -0.53 -7.18 62.21
C GLU A 271 -0.99 -8.63 62.06
N GLU A 272 -1.14 -9.13 60.82
CA GLU A 272 -1.51 -10.53 60.58
C GLU A 272 -0.43 -11.52 61.06
N GLU A 273 0.85 -11.22 60.83
CA GLU A 273 1.97 -12.05 61.32
C GLU A 273 2.02 -12.09 62.86
N ARG A 274 1.82 -10.93 63.52
CA ARG A 274 1.71 -10.85 64.99
C ARG A 274 0.55 -11.71 65.51
N ARG A 275 -0.65 -11.58 64.91
CA ARG A 275 -1.84 -12.34 65.35
C ARG A 275 -1.67 -13.84 65.12
N ARG A 276 -1.01 -14.27 64.03
CA ARG A 276 -0.66 -15.68 63.79
C ARG A 276 0.29 -16.20 64.87
N LYS A 277 1.35 -15.47 65.21
CA LYS A 277 2.32 -15.83 66.27
C LYS A 277 1.68 -15.87 67.66
N GLU A 278 0.83 -14.90 67.99
CA GLU A 278 0.10 -14.85 69.27
C GLU A 278 -0.89 -16.02 69.40
N GLU A 279 -1.57 -16.39 68.32
CA GLU A 279 -2.47 -17.55 68.31
C GLU A 279 -1.71 -18.89 68.38
N GLU A 280 -0.57 -19.01 67.69
CA GLU A 280 0.32 -20.19 67.78
C GLU A 280 0.91 -20.36 69.19
N GLU A 281 1.39 -19.28 69.81
CA GLU A 281 1.90 -19.30 71.18
C GLU A 281 0.78 -19.64 72.19
N ARG A 282 -0.43 -19.07 72.00
CA ARG A 282 -1.56 -19.40 72.88
C ARG A 282 -1.96 -20.87 72.77
N ARG A 283 -2.05 -21.43 71.56
CA ARG A 283 -2.31 -22.86 71.33
C ARG A 283 -1.24 -23.75 71.96
N ALA A 284 0.04 -23.37 71.84
CA ALA A 284 1.14 -24.10 72.47
C ALA A 284 1.06 -24.08 74.02
N ARG A 285 0.69 -22.94 74.61
CA ARG A 285 0.44 -22.80 76.06
C ARG A 285 -0.77 -23.64 76.51
N GLU A 286 -1.88 -23.56 75.80
CA GLU A 286 -3.11 -24.34 76.06
C GLU A 286 -2.84 -25.86 75.99
N GLU A 287 -2.06 -26.34 75.01
CA GLU A 287 -1.71 -27.76 74.90
C GLU A 287 -0.73 -28.21 76.00
N ALA A 288 0.25 -27.37 76.37
CA ALA A 288 1.17 -27.65 77.46
C ALA A 288 0.45 -27.71 78.83
N GLU A 289 -0.48 -26.78 79.10
CA GLU A 289 -1.28 -26.80 80.32
C GLU A 289 -2.20 -28.02 80.37
N ARG A 290 -2.83 -28.40 79.24
CA ARG A 290 -3.65 -29.61 79.18
C ARG A 290 -2.83 -30.86 79.51
N LYS A 291 -1.64 -31.01 78.93
CA LYS A 291 -0.74 -32.14 79.21
C LYS A 291 -0.28 -32.19 80.67
N ALA A 292 0.04 -31.04 81.26
CA ALA A 292 0.41 -30.96 82.67
C ALA A 292 -0.75 -31.40 83.60
N ARG A 293 -1.98 -30.92 83.34
CA ARG A 293 -3.17 -31.33 84.10
C ARG A 293 -3.50 -32.82 83.93
N GLU A 294 -3.38 -33.35 82.71
CA GLU A 294 -3.63 -34.76 82.39
C GLU A 294 -2.61 -35.69 83.07
N GLU A 295 -1.34 -35.26 83.17
CA GLU A 295 -0.30 -35.97 83.91
C GLU A 295 -0.49 -35.88 85.43
N GLU A 296 -0.84 -34.71 85.96
CA GLU A 296 -1.15 -34.52 87.39
C GLU A 296 -2.35 -35.38 87.83
N GLU A 297 -3.43 -35.40 87.04
CA GLU A 297 -4.60 -36.24 87.33
C GLU A 297 -4.26 -37.74 87.24
N ARG A 298 -3.41 -38.15 86.26
CA ARG A 298 -2.94 -39.54 86.15
C ARG A 298 -2.15 -39.96 87.39
N MET A 299 -1.20 -39.14 87.84
CA MET A 299 -0.40 -39.41 89.04
C MET A 299 -1.27 -39.45 90.31
N ALA A 300 -2.25 -38.55 90.44
CA ALA A 300 -3.18 -38.55 91.57
C ALA A 300 -4.08 -39.79 91.60
N ARG A 301 -4.57 -40.26 90.43
CA ARG A 301 -5.33 -41.51 90.30
C ARG A 301 -4.49 -42.73 90.64
N GLU A 302 -3.26 -42.82 90.12
CA GLU A 302 -2.36 -43.96 90.37
C GLU A 302 -1.95 -44.04 91.84
N GLU A 303 -1.66 -42.92 92.51
CA GLU A 303 -1.40 -42.94 93.95
C GLU A 303 -2.65 -43.29 94.77
N ALA A 304 -3.83 -42.79 94.40
CA ALA A 304 -5.08 -43.15 95.08
C ALA A 304 -5.37 -44.66 94.96
N GLU A 305 -5.18 -45.25 93.77
CA GLU A 305 -5.35 -46.68 93.56
C GLU A 305 -4.31 -47.50 94.34
N ARG A 306 -3.04 -47.09 94.35
CA ARG A 306 -1.99 -47.77 95.12
C ARG A 306 -2.32 -47.77 96.62
N ARG A 307 -2.72 -46.62 97.17
CA ARG A 307 -3.14 -46.51 98.59
C ARG A 307 -4.36 -47.38 98.91
N ALA A 308 -5.33 -47.47 98.00
CA ALA A 308 -6.50 -48.35 98.17
C ALA A 308 -6.10 -49.84 98.20
N ARG A 309 -5.24 -50.27 97.27
CA ARG A 309 -4.69 -51.64 97.22
C ARG A 309 -3.85 -51.98 98.46
N GLU A 310 -3.00 -51.07 98.91
CA GLU A 310 -2.20 -51.23 100.14
C GLU A 310 -3.09 -51.37 101.39
N GLU A 311 -4.20 -50.62 101.48
CA GLU A 311 -5.14 -50.74 102.60
C GLU A 311 -5.97 -52.02 102.55
N GLU A 312 -6.44 -52.42 101.36
CA GLU A 312 -7.16 -53.69 101.17
C GLU A 312 -6.28 -54.90 101.49
N GLU A 313 -5.01 -54.91 101.06
CA GLU A 313 -4.07 -55.98 101.39
C GLU A 313 -3.77 -56.02 102.90
N ARG A 314 -3.61 -54.87 103.56
CA ARG A 314 -3.47 -54.82 105.03
C ARG A 314 -4.69 -55.36 105.76
N ARG A 315 -5.90 -55.03 105.30
CA ARG A 315 -7.17 -55.54 105.86
C ARG A 315 -7.27 -57.07 105.67
N ALA A 316 -6.97 -57.57 104.48
CA ALA A 316 -6.97 -59.00 104.17
C ALA A 316 -5.94 -59.78 105.01
N ARG A 317 -4.70 -59.28 105.14
CA ARG A 317 -3.66 -59.88 105.99
C ARG A 317 -4.08 -59.91 107.46
N ALA A 318 -4.65 -58.82 107.98
CA ALA A 318 -5.10 -58.75 109.37
C ALA A 318 -6.29 -59.69 109.67
N GLU A 319 -7.22 -59.85 108.73
CA GLU A 319 -8.32 -60.82 108.88
C GLU A 319 -7.83 -62.27 108.79
N ALA A 320 -6.88 -62.57 107.88
CA ALA A 320 -6.25 -63.87 107.78
C ALA A 320 -5.48 -64.25 109.05
N GLU A 321 -4.70 -63.32 109.62
CA GLU A 321 -4.00 -63.56 110.89
C GLU A 321 -4.98 -63.78 112.05
N ARG A 322 -6.08 -63.00 112.12
CA ARG A 322 -7.11 -63.21 113.14
C ARG A 322 -7.80 -64.57 113.00
N LYS A 323 -8.13 -64.98 111.78
CA LYS A 323 -8.71 -66.31 111.48
C LYS A 323 -7.75 -67.44 111.88
N ALA A 324 -6.47 -67.34 111.55
CA ALA A 324 -5.47 -68.34 111.95
C ALA A 324 -5.35 -68.46 113.48
N ARG A 325 -5.33 -67.33 114.20
CA ARG A 325 -5.31 -67.32 115.68
C ARG A 325 -6.60 -67.88 116.28
N GLU A 326 -7.78 -67.54 115.73
CA GLU A 326 -9.06 -68.11 116.13
C GLU A 326 -9.13 -69.63 115.88
N GLU A 327 -8.54 -70.12 114.79
CA GLU A 327 -8.52 -71.55 114.44
C GLU A 327 -7.54 -72.34 115.33
N GLU A 328 -6.36 -71.81 115.62
CA GLU A 328 -5.39 -72.38 116.57
C GLU A 328 -6.00 -72.49 117.98
N GLU A 329 -6.69 -71.44 118.45
CA GLU A 329 -7.34 -71.47 119.77
C GLU A 329 -8.52 -72.47 119.81
N ARG A 330 -9.32 -72.55 118.74
CA ARG A 330 -10.41 -73.54 118.63
C ARG A 330 -9.87 -74.97 118.58
N ALA A 331 -8.81 -75.23 117.83
CA ALA A 331 -8.17 -76.54 117.77
C ALA A 331 -7.64 -76.99 119.14
N ARG A 332 -7.03 -76.07 119.90
CA ARG A 332 -6.57 -76.35 121.27
C ARG A 332 -7.73 -76.65 122.22
N ARG A 333 -8.82 -75.86 122.18
CA ARG A 333 -10.03 -76.10 122.99
C ARG A 333 -10.70 -77.43 122.62
N ALA A 334 -10.76 -77.78 121.33
CA ALA A 334 -11.36 -79.03 120.85
C ALA A 334 -10.60 -80.26 121.34
N GLN A 335 -9.26 -80.23 121.38
CA GLN A 335 -8.46 -81.33 121.96
C GLN A 335 -8.69 -81.50 123.46
N GLU A 336 -8.97 -80.41 124.19
CA GLU A 336 -9.27 -80.44 125.62
C GLU A 336 -10.68 -81.01 125.89
N GLU A 337 -11.68 -80.65 125.06
CA GLU A 337 -13.04 -81.24 125.11
C GLU A 337 -13.08 -82.70 124.63
N GLU A 338 -12.31 -83.10 123.63
CA GLU A 338 -12.27 -84.48 123.11
C GLU A 338 -11.74 -85.46 124.16
N VAL A 339 -10.71 -85.09 124.91
CA VAL A 339 -10.19 -85.90 126.04
C VAL A 339 -11.24 -86.02 127.17
N GLU A 340 -12.08 -85.00 127.40
CA GLU A 340 -13.16 -85.12 128.38
C GLU A 340 -14.34 -85.97 127.86
N ARG A 341 -14.71 -85.84 126.58
CA ARG A 341 -15.73 -86.69 125.93
C ARG A 341 -15.34 -88.17 125.90
N ALA A 342 -14.11 -88.48 125.50
CA ALA A 342 -13.62 -89.86 125.46
C ALA A 342 -13.67 -90.57 126.83
N ARG A 343 -13.65 -89.79 127.93
CA ARG A 343 -13.82 -90.29 129.29
C ARG A 343 -15.29 -90.52 129.70
N ARG A 344 -16.26 -89.88 129.03
CA ARG A 344 -17.71 -90.01 129.30
C ARG A 344 -18.39 -90.99 128.34
N GLU A 345 -18.04 -90.96 127.06
CA GLU A 345 -18.64 -91.80 125.99
C GLU A 345 -18.20 -93.28 126.08
N ALA A 346 -17.27 -93.63 126.97
CA ALA A 346 -16.93 -95.02 127.31
C ALA A 346 -17.88 -95.67 128.33
N GLU A 347 -18.75 -94.90 128.99
CA GLU A 347 -19.66 -95.39 130.04
C GLU A 347 -21.09 -95.64 129.53
N GLU A 348 -21.51 -94.99 128.43
CA GLU A 348 -22.90 -95.00 127.95
C GLU A 348 -23.12 -95.80 126.64
N ALA A 349 -23.21 -97.13 126.82
CA ALA A 349 -24.04 -98.09 126.09
C ALA A 349 -24.18 -98.08 124.54
N LEU A 350 -23.80 -99.23 123.96
CA LEU A 350 -24.58 -100.09 123.05
C LEU A 350 -25.86 -99.55 122.34
N ALA A 351 -26.01 -99.99 121.08
CA ALA A 351 -27.27 -100.32 120.37
C ALA A 351 -28.02 -99.26 119.49
N ALA A 352 -27.44 -98.99 118.32
CA ALA A 352 -27.99 -99.37 116.99
C ALA A 352 -29.41 -98.92 116.48
N SER A 353 -29.39 -98.09 115.43
CA SER A 353 -29.99 -98.33 114.08
C SER A 353 -31.49 -98.12 113.72
N GLN A 354 -31.75 -97.05 112.92
CA GLN A 354 -32.58 -97.00 111.65
C GLN A 354 -34.15 -97.17 111.73
N PRO A 355 -34.97 -96.98 110.64
CA PRO A 355 -35.08 -95.83 109.69
C PRO A 355 -36.52 -95.42 109.19
N GLN A 356 -36.66 -94.23 108.54
CA GLN A 356 -37.61 -93.87 107.41
C GLN A 356 -39.17 -93.80 107.63
N PRO A 357 -40.06 -93.36 106.65
CA PRO A 357 -39.93 -92.57 105.37
C PRO A 357 -41.07 -91.52 105.01
N GLN A 358 -41.00 -90.91 103.79
CA GLN A 358 -42.03 -90.19 102.96
C GLN A 358 -42.32 -88.68 103.26
N ILE A 359 -42.80 -87.78 102.35
CA ILE A 359 -43.46 -87.83 101.00
C ILE A 359 -42.80 -86.81 100.00
N GLN A 360 -43.10 -86.87 98.68
CA GLN A 360 -42.59 -86.06 97.52
C GLN A 360 -43.60 -84.96 97.04
N PRO A 361 -43.51 -84.27 95.85
CA PRO A 361 -42.47 -84.10 94.79
C PRO A 361 -42.20 -82.57 94.49
N GLU A 362 -41.84 -81.94 93.34
CA GLU A 362 -41.63 -82.21 91.88
C GLU A 362 -40.45 -81.36 91.28
N PRO A 363 -39.97 -81.61 90.03
CA PRO A 363 -38.82 -80.93 89.38
C PRO A 363 -39.12 -80.39 87.93
N PRO A 364 -38.26 -80.54 86.87
CA PRO A 364 -37.03 -79.80 86.51
C PRO A 364 -37.02 -79.14 85.10
N SER A 365 -35.92 -78.44 84.73
CA SER A 365 -35.43 -78.41 83.33
C SER A 365 -33.89 -78.20 83.28
N ALA A 366 -33.22 -78.61 82.19
CA ALA A 366 -31.92 -79.28 82.28
C ALA A 366 -30.86 -78.88 81.21
N PRO A 367 -29.56 -79.16 81.44
CA PRO A 367 -28.45 -78.96 80.50
C PRO A 367 -28.14 -80.21 79.64
N SER A 368 -27.20 -80.11 78.70
CA SER A 368 -26.63 -81.27 77.98
C SER A 368 -25.20 -81.01 77.46
N THR A 369 -24.36 -82.05 77.45
CA THR A 369 -22.98 -82.04 76.92
C THR A 369 -22.57 -83.40 76.34
N ALA A 370 -21.69 -83.35 75.32
CA ALA A 370 -20.84 -84.43 74.77
C ALA A 370 -21.47 -85.59 73.96
N ALA A 371 -21.03 -85.71 72.68
CA ALA A 371 -20.61 -86.97 72.05
C ALA A 371 -19.89 -86.77 70.67
N THR A 372 -18.55 -86.85 70.68
CA THR A 372 -17.67 -87.58 69.70
C THR A 372 -17.67 -87.28 68.17
N VAL A 373 -16.45 -87.19 67.57
CA VAL A 373 -15.96 -87.84 66.30
C VAL A 373 -14.98 -86.95 65.46
N VAL A 374 -13.70 -87.36 65.42
CA VAL A 374 -12.66 -87.26 64.33
C VAL A 374 -12.25 -85.85 63.75
N PRO A 375 -10.95 -85.58 63.47
CA PRO A 375 -10.46 -84.26 63.00
C PRO A 375 -10.27 -84.12 61.48
N GLY A 376 -10.29 -82.87 60.97
CA GLY A 376 -9.89 -82.56 59.59
C GLY A 376 -9.89 -81.06 59.18
N SER A 377 -8.74 -80.59 58.68
CA SER A 377 -8.51 -79.49 57.69
C SER A 377 -9.39 -78.22 57.66
N LEU A 378 -8.78 -77.04 57.84
CA LEU A 378 -9.30 -75.77 57.28
C LEU A 378 -8.22 -74.66 57.08
N ASP A 379 -7.03 -75.02 56.58
CA ASP A 379 -5.86 -74.12 56.49
C ASP A 379 -5.28 -74.02 55.06
N THR A 380 -6.15 -73.96 54.04
CA THR A 380 -5.74 -73.94 52.61
C THR A 380 -6.76 -73.25 51.68
N LEU A 381 -7.48 -72.24 52.18
CA LEU A 381 -8.45 -71.44 51.40
C LEU A 381 -8.28 -69.92 51.57
N MET A 382 -7.08 -69.46 51.94
CA MET A 382 -6.72 -68.03 52.06
C MET A 382 -5.51 -67.65 51.17
N ALA A 383 -5.34 -68.33 50.02
CA ALA A 383 -4.18 -68.15 49.13
C ALA A 383 -4.50 -67.53 47.75
N ASP A 384 -5.77 -67.24 47.43
CA ASP A 384 -6.20 -66.78 46.10
C ASP A 384 -7.14 -65.56 46.13
N LEU A 385 -6.78 -64.56 46.96
CA LEU A 385 -7.42 -63.23 46.93
C LEU A 385 -6.41 -62.06 46.86
N ASP A 386 -5.14 -62.29 47.20
CA ASP A 386 -4.09 -61.25 47.24
C ASP A 386 -3.41 -60.95 45.88
N SER A 387 -3.66 -61.77 44.86
CA SER A 387 -3.05 -61.59 43.52
C SER A 387 -3.62 -60.40 42.73
N PHE A 388 -4.78 -59.89 43.13
CA PHE A 388 -5.42 -58.71 42.54
C PHE A 388 -5.12 -57.41 43.32
N SER A 389 -5.09 -57.46 44.66
CA SER A 389 -4.79 -56.30 45.53
C SER A 389 -3.42 -55.70 45.23
N GLN A 390 -2.37 -56.52 45.21
CA GLN A 390 -1.00 -56.07 44.90
C GLN A 390 -0.87 -55.51 43.48
N ARG A 391 -1.57 -56.12 42.51
CA ARG A 391 -1.52 -55.69 41.11
C ARG A 391 -2.18 -54.33 40.89
N GLU A 392 -3.30 -54.07 41.58
CA GLU A 392 -3.99 -52.79 41.52
C GLU A 392 -3.23 -51.69 42.29
N GLU A 393 -2.57 -52.03 43.41
CA GLU A 393 -1.64 -51.12 44.08
C GLU A 393 -0.42 -50.76 43.21
N ASP A 394 0.22 -51.72 42.55
CA ASP A 394 1.39 -51.43 41.70
C ASP A 394 1.01 -50.71 40.39
N GLU A 395 -0.16 -50.99 39.81
CA GLU A 395 -0.70 -50.13 38.73
C GLU A 395 -0.98 -48.71 39.22
N ARG A 396 -1.50 -48.53 40.44
CA ARG A 396 -1.71 -47.20 41.01
C ARG A 396 -0.38 -46.48 41.28
N ARG A 397 0.58 -47.14 41.93
CA ARG A 397 1.92 -46.59 42.24
C ARG A 397 2.70 -46.24 40.97
N SER A 398 2.60 -47.06 39.91
CA SER A 398 3.25 -46.78 38.63
C SER A 398 2.55 -45.64 37.86
N ARG A 399 1.21 -45.54 37.89
CA ARG A 399 0.47 -44.39 37.35
C ARG A 399 0.80 -43.08 38.09
N GLU A 400 0.77 -43.08 39.42
CA GLU A 400 1.17 -41.92 40.23
C GLU A 400 2.64 -41.54 40.01
N GLY A 401 3.54 -42.52 39.86
CA GLY A 401 4.95 -42.30 39.53
C GLY A 401 5.15 -41.71 38.13
N ALA A 402 4.38 -42.16 37.14
CA ALA A 402 4.39 -41.61 35.78
C ALA A 402 3.83 -40.18 35.74
N GLU A 403 2.72 -39.90 36.46
CA GLU A 403 2.15 -38.56 36.55
C GLU A 403 3.09 -37.58 37.26
N ARG A 404 3.76 -37.99 38.35
CA ARG A 404 4.80 -37.18 39.01
C ARG A 404 5.95 -36.86 38.05
N LYS A 405 6.45 -37.84 37.30
CA LYS A 405 7.49 -37.61 36.27
C LYS A 405 7.03 -36.67 35.16
N ALA A 406 5.82 -36.85 34.62
CA ALA A 406 5.26 -35.98 33.59
C ALA A 406 5.04 -34.54 34.10
N LYS A 407 4.64 -34.38 35.36
CA LYS A 407 4.49 -33.07 36.02
C LYS A 407 5.83 -32.37 36.25
N GLU A 408 6.86 -33.13 36.67
CA GLU A 408 8.22 -32.60 36.82
C GLU A 408 8.84 -32.24 35.47
N GLU A 409 8.70 -33.08 34.45
CA GLU A 409 9.19 -32.79 33.10
C GLU A 409 8.48 -31.55 32.50
N LYS A 410 7.16 -31.44 32.70
CA LYS A 410 6.39 -30.24 32.31
C LYS A 410 6.87 -28.99 33.05
N ALA A 411 7.22 -29.10 34.34
CA ALA A 411 7.79 -27.99 35.10
C ALA A 411 9.18 -27.58 34.58
N ARG A 412 10.07 -28.55 34.30
CA ARG A 412 11.40 -28.31 33.70
C ARG A 412 11.27 -27.63 32.34
N ARG A 413 10.43 -28.15 31.44
CA ARG A 413 10.15 -27.53 30.12
C ARG A 413 9.58 -26.12 30.25
N MET A 414 8.66 -25.86 31.18
CA MET A 414 8.13 -24.50 31.44
C MET A 414 9.21 -23.54 31.96
N HIS A 415 10.15 -24.03 32.78
CA HIS A 415 11.28 -23.23 33.27
C HIS A 415 12.26 -22.89 32.13
N GLU A 416 12.68 -23.88 31.34
CA GLU A 416 13.54 -23.71 30.17
C GLU A 416 12.95 -22.74 29.13
N ASP A 417 11.63 -22.87 28.85
CA ASP A 417 10.92 -21.96 27.94
C ASP A 417 10.79 -20.54 28.53
N SER A 418 10.77 -20.39 29.86
CA SER A 418 10.80 -19.07 30.54
C SER A 418 12.19 -18.43 30.51
N GLU A 419 13.26 -19.21 30.70
CA GLU A 419 14.64 -18.72 30.59
C GLU A 419 14.98 -18.33 29.16
N ARG A 420 14.57 -19.12 28.15
CA ARG A 420 14.79 -18.76 26.74
C ARG A 420 14.10 -17.45 26.37
N ARG A 421 12.87 -17.22 26.86
CA ARG A 421 12.15 -15.94 26.67
C ARG A 421 12.84 -14.77 27.37
N ALA A 422 13.34 -14.98 28.59
CA ALA A 422 14.10 -13.95 29.31
C ALA A 422 15.41 -13.59 28.58
N GLN A 423 16.13 -14.57 28.05
CA GLN A 423 17.34 -14.36 27.24
C GLN A 423 17.04 -13.64 25.91
N GLU A 424 15.95 -14.02 25.23
CA GLU A 424 15.50 -13.38 23.99
C GLU A 424 15.11 -11.91 24.23
N GLN A 425 14.35 -11.64 25.29
CA GLN A 425 13.95 -10.29 25.68
C GLN A 425 15.17 -9.43 26.08
N ALA A 426 16.10 -9.95 26.88
CA ALA A 426 17.33 -9.25 27.25
C ALA A 426 18.23 -8.94 26.03
N HIS A 427 18.24 -9.81 25.00
CA HIS A 427 18.94 -9.55 23.74
C HIS A 427 18.25 -8.46 22.90
N ILE A 428 16.91 -8.39 22.90
CA ILE A 428 16.15 -7.28 22.28
C ILE A 428 16.44 -5.96 22.99
N GLU A 429 16.31 -5.91 24.32
CA GLU A 429 16.60 -4.71 25.13
C GLU A 429 18.04 -4.22 24.94
N ARG A 430 19.01 -5.14 24.84
CA ARG A 430 20.41 -4.80 24.55
C ARG A 430 20.59 -4.17 23.16
N ARG A 431 19.88 -4.64 22.14
CA ARG A 431 19.90 -4.03 20.79
C ARG A 431 19.25 -2.66 20.77
N GLU A 432 18.10 -2.49 21.44
CA GLU A 432 17.47 -1.18 21.58
C GLU A 432 18.37 -0.18 22.31
N ALA A 433 19.04 -0.61 23.39
CA ALA A 433 19.98 0.23 24.13
C ALA A 433 21.19 0.65 23.27
N GLU A 434 21.69 -0.25 22.41
CA GLU A 434 22.76 0.10 21.47
C GLU A 434 22.28 1.05 20.36
N GLU A 435 21.08 0.85 19.82
CA GLU A 435 20.50 1.73 18.79
C GLU A 435 20.18 3.12 19.35
N ARG A 436 19.69 3.21 20.59
CA ARG A 436 19.49 4.48 21.31
C ARG A 436 20.82 5.22 21.48
N ARG A 437 21.87 4.55 21.95
CA ARG A 437 23.22 5.14 22.07
C ARG A 437 23.79 5.63 20.74
N ARG A 438 23.59 4.88 19.65
CA ARG A 438 24.01 5.30 18.30
C ARG A 438 23.27 6.57 17.86
N LYS A 439 21.95 6.67 18.11
CA LYS A 439 21.15 7.86 17.81
C LYS A 439 21.52 9.07 18.68
N GLU A 440 21.80 8.87 19.96
CA GLU A 440 22.30 9.90 20.87
C GLU A 440 23.68 10.43 20.41
N GLU A 441 24.59 9.54 19.99
CA GLU A 441 25.90 9.94 19.46
C GLU A 441 25.78 10.68 18.11
N GLU A 442 24.91 10.21 17.22
CA GLU A 442 24.61 10.87 15.94
C GLU A 442 24.01 12.26 16.15
N GLN A 443 23.06 12.41 17.08
CA GLN A 443 22.50 13.71 17.47
C GLN A 443 23.56 14.63 18.07
N ARG A 444 24.46 14.12 18.93
CA ARG A 444 25.53 14.94 19.51
C ARG A 444 26.53 15.40 18.44
N ARG A 445 26.92 14.53 17.52
CA ARG A 445 27.76 14.88 16.35
C ARG A 445 27.08 15.93 15.46
N ALA A 446 25.76 15.82 15.24
CA ALA A 446 25.00 16.81 14.48
C ALA A 446 24.91 18.18 15.19
N GLN A 447 24.80 18.20 16.52
CA GLN A 447 24.88 19.43 17.32
C GLN A 447 26.29 20.05 17.31
N GLU A 448 27.33 19.24 17.49
CA GLU A 448 28.73 19.66 17.39
C GLU A 448 29.04 20.28 16.00
N GLU A 449 28.53 19.68 14.90
CA GLU A 449 28.68 20.24 13.56
C GLU A 449 27.84 21.52 13.34
N ALA A 450 26.61 21.57 13.88
CA ALA A 450 25.77 22.76 13.80
C ALA A 450 26.41 23.96 14.53
N GLU A 451 26.93 23.76 15.75
CA GLU A 451 27.71 24.78 16.45
C GLU A 451 28.94 25.21 15.65
N ARG A 452 29.68 24.25 15.07
CA ARG A 452 30.87 24.54 14.27
C ARG A 452 30.53 25.45 13.07
N ARG A 453 29.44 25.15 12.35
CA ARG A 453 28.93 25.98 11.25
C ARG A 453 28.47 27.37 11.70
N VAL A 454 27.86 27.49 12.90
CA VAL A 454 27.49 28.80 13.48
C VAL A 454 28.73 29.64 13.81
N ARG A 455 29.77 29.04 14.41
CA ARG A 455 31.03 29.73 14.71
C ARG A 455 31.74 30.20 13.44
N GLU A 456 31.85 29.33 12.43
CA GLU A 456 32.43 29.70 11.12
C GLU A 456 31.64 30.82 10.42
N ALA A 457 30.30 30.82 10.54
CA ALA A 457 29.46 31.90 10.01
C ALA A 457 29.60 33.21 10.80
N GLU A 458 29.86 33.17 12.10
CA GLU A 458 30.13 34.36 12.91
C GLU A 458 31.51 34.95 12.59
N GLU A 459 32.55 34.11 12.45
CA GLU A 459 33.89 34.54 12.04
C GLU A 459 33.87 35.18 10.64
N ALA A 460 33.16 34.59 9.68
CA ALA A 460 32.97 35.19 8.35
C ALA A 460 32.28 36.58 8.42
N ARG A 461 31.26 36.74 9.27
CA ARG A 461 30.60 38.04 9.50
C ARG A 461 31.51 39.06 10.17
N ARG A 462 32.36 38.63 11.11
CA ARG A 462 33.38 39.50 11.74
C ARG A 462 34.39 39.97 10.70
N GLN A 463 34.90 39.08 9.85
CA GLN A 463 35.79 39.44 8.74
C GLN A 463 35.14 40.43 7.77
N GLU A 464 33.89 40.18 7.32
CA GLU A 464 33.19 41.12 6.43
C GLU A 464 32.99 42.50 7.09
N ALA A 465 32.70 42.54 8.39
CA ALA A 465 32.56 43.78 9.14
C ALA A 465 33.88 44.56 9.30
N GLU A 466 35.01 43.87 9.47
CA GLU A 466 36.34 44.52 9.47
C GLU A 466 36.74 45.01 8.09
N ASP A 467 36.43 44.24 7.04
CA ASP A 467 36.70 44.61 5.64
C ASP A 467 35.84 45.83 5.22
N ARG A 468 34.59 45.92 5.67
CA ARG A 468 33.75 47.12 5.55
C ARG A 468 34.31 48.31 6.33
N LYS A 469 34.76 48.13 7.58
CA LYS A 469 35.41 49.19 8.38
C LYS A 469 36.71 49.68 7.74
N ARG A 470 37.48 48.78 7.13
CA ARG A 470 38.70 49.13 6.37
C ARG A 470 38.36 49.98 5.15
N LYS A 471 37.44 49.51 4.30
CA LYS A 471 36.98 50.26 3.11
C LYS A 471 36.40 51.63 3.46
N ALA A 472 35.68 51.74 4.59
CA ALA A 472 35.18 53.01 5.11
C ALA A 472 36.29 53.96 5.61
N ARG A 473 37.35 53.43 6.22
CA ARG A 473 38.55 54.22 6.58
C ARG A 473 39.32 54.68 5.34
N GLU A 474 39.46 53.81 4.34
CA GLU A 474 40.10 54.14 3.06
C GLU A 474 39.31 55.23 2.30
N SER A 475 37.97 55.19 2.29
CA SER A 475 37.15 56.25 1.69
C SER A 475 37.14 57.56 2.50
N MET A 476 37.16 57.50 3.83
CA MET A 476 37.29 58.71 4.67
C MET A 476 38.68 59.36 4.55
N ALA A 477 39.75 58.57 4.42
CA ALA A 477 41.09 59.09 4.16
C ALA A 477 41.18 59.77 2.78
N ALA A 478 40.53 59.21 1.76
CA ALA A 478 40.41 59.86 0.45
C ALA A 478 39.61 61.18 0.52
N ALA A 479 38.52 61.23 1.29
CA ALA A 479 37.73 62.44 1.48
C ALA A 479 38.50 63.57 2.20
N GLN A 480 39.42 63.23 3.13
CA GLN A 480 40.27 64.19 3.83
C GLN A 480 41.44 64.73 2.99
N GLN A 481 41.63 64.26 1.75
CA GLN A 481 42.67 64.77 0.83
C GLN A 481 42.12 65.73 -0.24
N ALA A 482 40.83 66.07 -0.20
CA ALA A 482 40.23 67.08 -1.08
C ALA A 482 40.44 68.51 -0.57
N PRO A 483 40.81 69.49 -1.44
CA PRO A 483 41.03 70.87 -1.03
C PRO A 483 39.70 71.61 -0.79
N PRO A 484 39.68 72.63 0.09
CA PRO A 484 38.47 73.39 0.40
C PRO A 484 38.13 74.43 -0.69
N VAL A 485 36.84 74.70 -0.85
CA VAL A 485 36.28 75.82 -1.65
C VAL A 485 35.24 76.54 -0.78
N ALA A 486 35.19 77.87 -0.85
CA ALA A 486 34.47 78.72 0.12
C ALA A 486 33.18 79.35 -0.44
N SER A 487 32.21 79.53 0.47
CA SER A 487 31.19 80.61 0.56
C SER A 487 30.75 81.39 -0.70
N ALA A 488 29.43 81.47 -0.96
CA ALA A 488 28.60 82.63 -0.56
C ALA A 488 27.18 82.63 -1.20
N ASP A 489 26.15 82.65 -0.34
CA ASP A 489 25.07 83.64 -0.26
C ASP A 489 24.18 84.03 -1.47
N ASP A 490 22.92 83.56 -1.38
CA ASP A 490 21.69 84.39 -1.17
C ASP A 490 20.87 85.01 -2.36
N ILE A 491 19.60 85.33 -2.03
CA ILE A 491 18.59 86.16 -2.71
C ILE A 491 17.81 85.56 -3.90
N GLY A 492 16.46 85.66 -3.84
CA GLY A 492 15.62 85.90 -5.04
C GLY A 492 14.30 85.13 -5.16
N VAL A 493 13.17 85.75 -4.77
CA VAL A 493 11.79 85.25 -5.00
C VAL A 493 11.18 85.94 -6.24
N THR A 494 10.44 85.24 -7.11
CA THR A 494 9.10 85.60 -7.70
C THR A 494 8.72 84.71 -8.91
N ASP A 495 7.48 84.87 -9.38
CA ASP A 495 6.68 83.89 -10.12
C ASP A 495 6.61 84.07 -11.67
N GLU A 496 5.86 83.15 -12.29
CA GLU A 496 5.04 83.29 -13.51
C GLU A 496 5.69 83.43 -14.92
N ASP A 497 5.56 82.32 -15.66
CA ASP A 497 4.88 82.17 -16.96
C ASP A 497 5.51 82.48 -18.34
N LEU A 498 5.21 81.50 -19.23
CA LEU A 498 5.02 81.53 -20.70
C LEU A 498 6.22 81.58 -21.69
N ASP A 499 6.37 80.43 -22.35
CA ASP A 499 6.50 80.20 -23.81
C ASP A 499 7.79 80.52 -24.62
N MET A 500 8.34 79.41 -25.15
CA MET A 500 8.97 79.19 -26.48
C MET A 500 10.19 80.02 -26.95
N GLU A 501 11.30 79.32 -27.21
CA GLU A 501 11.70 78.91 -28.58
C GLU A 501 12.97 78.01 -28.57
N ASP A 502 12.82 76.71 -28.87
CA ASP A 502 13.93 75.73 -28.90
C ASP A 502 14.70 75.76 -30.24
N VAL A 503 15.38 76.88 -30.52
CA VAL A 503 16.29 77.02 -31.69
C VAL A 503 17.74 77.32 -31.28
N ARG A 504 17.99 77.75 -30.03
CA ARG A 504 19.33 78.19 -29.57
C ARG A 504 20.12 77.18 -28.73
N ARG A 505 19.59 75.98 -28.48
CA ARG A 505 20.25 74.95 -27.64
C ARG A 505 21.15 74.00 -28.41
N ASP A 506 20.83 73.66 -29.65
CA ASP A 506 21.51 72.59 -30.39
C ASP A 506 22.96 72.96 -30.78
N GLU A 507 23.21 74.19 -31.23
CA GLU A 507 24.59 74.66 -31.50
C GLU A 507 25.47 74.63 -30.23
N ALA A 508 24.89 74.95 -29.07
CA ALA A 508 25.59 74.97 -27.80
C ALA A 508 25.96 73.56 -27.28
N LEU A 509 25.16 72.54 -27.62
CA LEU A 509 25.42 71.14 -27.26
C LEU A 509 26.51 70.51 -28.13
N VAL A 510 26.48 70.71 -29.45
CA VAL A 510 27.52 70.21 -30.38
C VAL A 510 28.90 70.81 -30.05
N ALA A 511 28.95 72.08 -29.66
CA ALA A 511 30.18 72.75 -29.20
C ALA A 511 30.70 72.24 -27.83
N LYS A 512 29.91 71.48 -27.08
CA LYS A 512 30.25 70.93 -25.76
C LYS A 512 30.72 69.48 -25.86
N ASP A 513 29.99 68.64 -26.59
CA ASP A 513 30.35 67.23 -26.83
C ASP A 513 31.68 67.09 -27.59
N SER A 514 31.90 67.92 -28.62
CA SER A 514 33.18 67.97 -29.34
C SER A 514 34.37 68.26 -28.43
N ARG A 515 34.20 69.15 -27.43
CA ARG A 515 35.23 69.47 -26.43
C ARG A 515 35.39 68.39 -25.36
N GLN A 516 34.35 67.61 -25.05
CA GLN A 516 34.46 66.44 -24.17
C GLN A 516 35.19 65.29 -24.88
N ALA A 517 34.76 64.92 -26.09
CA ALA A 517 35.40 63.87 -26.88
C ALA A 517 36.88 64.16 -27.19
N GLN A 518 37.25 65.43 -27.37
CA GLN A 518 38.66 65.83 -27.54
C GLN A 518 39.47 65.67 -26.24
N ARG A 519 38.90 65.99 -25.07
CA ARG A 519 39.54 65.83 -23.76
C ARG A 519 39.65 64.37 -23.32
N GLU A 520 38.72 63.51 -23.70
CA GLU A 520 38.78 62.08 -23.45
C GLU A 520 39.87 61.42 -24.30
N ARG A 521 39.99 61.78 -25.58
CA ARG A 521 41.10 61.33 -26.44
C ARG A 521 42.46 61.78 -25.90
N GLU A 522 42.56 63.04 -25.45
CA GLU A 522 43.79 63.55 -24.84
C GLU A 522 44.14 62.82 -23.52
N ARG A 523 43.12 62.37 -22.76
CA ARG A 523 43.33 61.51 -21.59
C ARG A 523 43.81 60.11 -21.98
N GLU A 524 43.16 59.46 -22.94
CA GLU A 524 43.59 58.14 -23.45
C GLU A 524 45.02 58.19 -24.02
N GLU A 525 45.38 59.25 -24.76
CA GLU A 525 46.77 59.43 -25.22
C GLU A 525 47.73 59.62 -24.05
N ARG A 526 47.40 60.47 -23.06
CA ARG A 526 48.25 60.65 -21.86
C ARG A 526 48.37 59.39 -20.99
N GLU A 527 47.36 58.51 -20.97
CA GLU A 527 47.43 57.21 -20.28
C GLU A 527 48.22 56.18 -21.08
N ARG A 528 48.05 56.11 -22.41
CA ARG A 528 48.87 55.26 -23.29
C ARG A 528 50.32 55.72 -23.30
N GLU A 529 50.59 57.02 -23.25
CA GLU A 529 51.95 57.57 -23.15
C GLU A 529 52.57 57.32 -21.76
N ARG A 530 51.74 57.25 -20.70
CA ARG A 530 52.20 56.76 -19.39
C ARG A 530 52.55 55.28 -19.44
N GLU A 531 51.67 54.43 -19.97
CA GLU A 531 51.95 53.00 -20.13
C GLU A 531 53.21 52.74 -20.97
N THR A 532 53.42 53.45 -22.09
CA THR A 532 54.63 53.26 -22.91
C THR A 532 55.88 53.78 -22.21
N ARG A 533 55.84 54.94 -21.54
CA ARG A 533 56.96 55.44 -20.72
C ARG A 533 57.26 54.55 -19.51
N GLU A 534 56.26 53.87 -18.95
CA GLU A 534 56.41 52.93 -17.84
C GLU A 534 56.99 51.59 -18.32
N ARG A 535 56.53 51.07 -19.46
CA ARG A 535 57.12 49.89 -20.13
C ARG A 535 58.53 50.18 -20.65
N GLU A 536 58.82 51.39 -21.13
CA GLU A 536 60.19 51.83 -21.45
C GLU A 536 61.07 51.94 -20.19
N ARG A 537 60.53 52.41 -19.06
CA ARG A 537 61.25 52.42 -17.78
C ARG A 537 61.55 51.00 -17.31
N GLU A 538 60.60 50.08 -17.38
CA GLU A 538 60.87 48.66 -17.10
C GLU A 538 61.90 48.07 -18.07
N ALA A 539 61.84 48.39 -19.36
CA ALA A 539 62.81 47.91 -20.34
C ALA A 539 64.22 48.44 -20.04
N ARG A 540 64.37 49.74 -19.76
CA ARG A 540 65.66 50.37 -19.42
C ARG A 540 66.16 49.95 -18.03
N GLU A 541 65.28 49.61 -17.08
CA GLU A 541 65.66 48.93 -15.84
C GLU A 541 66.17 47.51 -16.12
N ARG A 542 65.52 46.74 -17.00
CA ARG A 542 65.96 45.39 -17.38
C ARG A 542 67.32 45.43 -18.12
N GLU A 543 67.55 46.42 -18.99
CA GLU A 543 68.85 46.64 -19.62
C GLU A 543 69.93 47.08 -18.61
N ARG A 544 69.65 48.02 -17.70
CA ARG A 544 70.61 48.42 -16.65
C ARG A 544 70.97 47.26 -15.73
N ARG A 545 69.97 46.48 -15.29
CA ARG A 545 70.16 45.25 -14.51
C ARG A 545 70.82 44.11 -15.31
N ALA A 546 71.04 44.26 -16.63
CA ALA A 546 71.83 43.37 -17.47
C ALA A 546 73.23 43.91 -17.79
N ALA A 547 73.49 45.20 -17.55
CA ALA A 547 74.77 45.87 -17.80
C ALA A 547 75.68 45.96 -16.55
N GLU A 548 75.11 45.92 -15.34
CA GLU A 548 75.85 46.05 -14.08
C GLU A 548 75.73 44.82 -13.16
N GLU A 549 76.46 43.74 -13.44
CA GLU A 549 77.29 43.05 -12.42
C GLU A 549 78.24 42.00 -13.06
N PRO A 550 79.48 41.82 -12.56
CA PRO A 550 80.47 40.91 -13.16
C PRO A 550 80.34 39.45 -12.70
N LEU A 551 80.76 38.54 -13.58
CA LEU A 551 80.81 37.07 -13.37
C LEU A 551 81.49 36.67 -12.05
N LYS A 552 80.78 35.93 -11.19
CA LYS A 552 81.31 35.22 -10.02
C LYS A 552 80.78 33.77 -9.96
N PRO A 553 81.56 32.81 -9.43
CA PRO A 553 81.34 31.38 -9.69
C PRO A 553 80.15 30.76 -8.99
N SER A 554 79.70 29.63 -9.54
CA SER A 554 78.47 28.92 -9.20
C SER A 554 78.41 28.37 -7.76
N LYS A 555 77.26 28.60 -7.10
CA LYS A 555 76.76 27.75 -6.00
C LYS A 555 75.45 27.08 -6.44
N PRO A 556 75.19 25.82 -6.05
CA PRO A 556 74.04 25.05 -6.56
C PRO A 556 72.70 25.66 -6.10
N ARG A 557 71.79 25.91 -7.05
CA ARG A 557 70.42 26.42 -6.76
C ARG A 557 69.42 25.26 -6.69
N ARG A 558 68.45 25.38 -5.77
CA ARG A 558 67.41 24.36 -5.51
C ARG A 558 66.43 24.22 -6.69
N PRO A 559 65.83 23.03 -6.91
CA PRO A 559 64.89 22.80 -8.01
C PRO A 559 63.58 23.58 -7.85
N VAL A 560 63.10 24.18 -8.95
CA VAL A 560 61.87 24.98 -9.00
C VAL A 560 60.65 24.06 -9.17
N LYS A 561 59.67 24.15 -8.25
CA LYS A 561 58.53 23.23 -8.16
C LYS A 561 57.38 23.60 -9.11
N TRP A 562 57.55 23.31 -10.41
CA TRP A 562 56.55 23.53 -11.48
C TRP A 562 55.19 22.85 -11.25
N GLY A 563 55.09 21.86 -10.35
CA GLY A 563 53.83 21.15 -10.10
C GLY A 563 52.68 22.02 -9.58
N LYS A 564 52.95 23.13 -8.89
CA LYS A 564 51.88 24.02 -8.38
C LYS A 564 51.11 24.75 -9.49
N PRO A 565 51.74 25.53 -10.40
CA PRO A 565 51.00 26.17 -11.49
C PRO A 565 50.33 25.16 -12.43
N LEU A 566 50.96 24.02 -12.75
CA LEU A 566 50.32 22.98 -13.56
C LEU A 566 49.07 22.39 -12.90
N ALA A 567 49.11 22.12 -11.59
CA ALA A 567 47.94 21.60 -10.88
C ALA A 567 46.78 22.61 -10.86
N ILE A 568 47.08 23.91 -10.78
CA ILE A 568 46.07 24.98 -10.81
C ILE A 568 45.43 25.11 -12.20
N THR A 569 46.22 25.14 -13.29
CA THR A 569 45.64 25.19 -14.64
C THR A 569 44.89 23.91 -14.99
N LEU A 570 45.38 22.73 -14.57
CA LEU A 570 44.67 21.46 -14.74
C LEU A 570 43.35 21.45 -13.95
N PHE A 571 43.32 21.97 -12.72
CA PHE A 571 42.10 22.07 -11.91
C PHE A 571 41.07 23.03 -12.55
N VAL A 572 41.51 24.18 -13.08
CA VAL A 572 40.63 25.12 -13.80
C VAL A 572 40.10 24.51 -15.10
N LEU A 573 40.93 23.81 -15.88
CA LEU A 573 40.47 23.09 -17.06
C LEU A 573 39.48 21.96 -16.73
N LEU A 574 39.73 21.21 -15.65
CA LEU A 574 38.85 20.16 -15.17
C LEU A 574 37.51 20.74 -14.71
N ALA A 575 37.51 21.84 -13.95
CA ALA A 575 36.30 22.55 -13.53
C ALA A 575 35.51 23.11 -14.73
N ALA A 576 36.19 23.67 -15.73
CA ALA A 576 35.56 24.14 -16.96
C ALA A 576 34.95 22.99 -17.79
N ALA A 577 35.65 21.86 -17.89
CA ALA A 577 35.14 20.65 -18.55
C ALA A 577 33.93 20.05 -17.82
N ILE A 578 33.95 20.02 -16.48
CA ILE A 578 32.80 19.62 -15.64
C ILE A 578 31.61 20.57 -15.85
N GLY A 579 31.86 21.88 -15.96
CA GLY A 579 30.84 22.87 -16.29
C GLY A 579 30.23 22.68 -17.68
N LEU A 580 31.06 22.42 -18.70
CA LEU A 580 30.60 22.12 -20.06
C LEU A 580 29.76 20.84 -20.11
N LEU A 581 30.19 19.77 -19.42
CA LEU A 581 29.44 18.51 -19.29
C LEU A 581 28.07 18.67 -18.62
N HIS A 582 27.86 19.72 -17.83
CA HIS A 582 26.57 20.00 -17.20
C HIS A 582 25.55 20.67 -18.15
N VAL A 583 26.04 21.44 -19.13
CA VAL A 583 25.21 22.24 -20.05
C VAL A 583 24.93 21.49 -21.37
N MET A 584 25.83 20.59 -21.79
CA MET A 584 25.72 19.88 -23.06
C MET A 584 24.58 18.84 -23.07
N PRO A 585 23.70 18.81 -24.10
CA PRO A 585 22.70 17.77 -24.24
C PRO A 585 23.37 16.43 -24.62
N ILE A 586 22.93 15.34 -24.01
CA ILE A 586 23.43 13.99 -24.29
C ILE A 586 22.54 13.32 -25.35
N PRO A 587 23.09 12.60 -26.35
CA PRO A 587 22.29 11.84 -27.31
C PRO A 587 21.45 10.77 -26.61
N THR A 588 20.14 10.76 -26.87
CA THR A 588 19.19 9.83 -26.22
C THR A 588 19.24 8.42 -26.80
N GLU A 589 19.53 8.28 -28.10
CA GLU A 589 19.43 6.99 -28.82
C GLU A 589 20.11 5.79 -28.14
N PRO A 590 21.33 5.88 -27.56
CA PRO A 590 21.96 4.72 -26.92
C PRO A 590 21.19 4.25 -25.68
N TYR A 591 20.57 5.19 -24.97
CA TYR A 591 19.75 4.91 -23.79
C TYR A 591 18.35 4.42 -24.19
N GLU A 592 17.76 4.97 -25.26
CA GLU A 592 16.49 4.47 -25.82
C GLU A 592 16.62 3.04 -26.33
N ARG A 593 17.69 2.70 -27.05
CA ARG A 593 17.95 1.35 -27.55
C ARG A 593 18.15 0.36 -26.39
N ALA A 594 19.05 0.66 -25.46
CA ALA A 594 19.31 -0.21 -24.30
C ALA A 594 18.08 -0.40 -23.40
N ALA A 595 17.31 0.67 -23.13
CA ALA A 595 16.07 0.56 -22.35
C ALA A 595 14.96 -0.19 -23.12
N SER A 596 14.89 -0.04 -24.45
CA SER A 596 13.89 -0.76 -25.26
C SER A 596 14.17 -2.25 -25.39
N GLU A 597 15.45 -2.62 -25.48
CA GLU A 597 15.93 -4.00 -25.38
C GLU A 597 15.59 -4.59 -24.01
N ALA A 598 16.04 -3.93 -22.93
CA ALA A 598 15.84 -4.36 -21.55
C ALA A 598 14.37 -4.57 -21.16
N LEU A 599 13.47 -3.68 -21.59
CA LEU A 599 12.04 -3.72 -21.26
C LEU A 599 11.20 -4.47 -22.31
N GLY A 600 11.77 -4.84 -23.45
CA GLY A 600 11.05 -5.44 -24.58
C GLY A 600 9.93 -4.57 -25.16
N ARG A 601 10.03 -3.24 -25.01
CA ARG A 601 9.00 -2.24 -25.37
C ARG A 601 9.68 -0.95 -25.85
N GLN A 602 9.15 -0.28 -26.87
CA GLN A 602 9.76 0.97 -27.35
C GLN A 602 9.73 2.07 -26.27
N VAL A 603 10.91 2.52 -25.88
CA VAL A 603 11.13 3.70 -25.02
C VAL A 603 11.49 4.90 -25.91
N ARG A 604 10.88 6.06 -25.65
CA ARG A 604 11.31 7.35 -26.23
C ARG A 604 11.59 8.35 -25.13
N ILE A 605 12.61 9.18 -25.29
CA ILE A 605 13.11 10.17 -24.33
C ILE A 605 13.16 11.54 -25.02
N SER A 606 12.50 12.55 -24.44
CA SER A 606 12.41 13.87 -25.09
C SER A 606 13.69 14.72 -24.96
N SER A 607 14.45 14.58 -23.87
CA SER A 607 15.83 15.09 -23.77
C SER A 607 16.62 14.44 -22.63
N ALA A 608 17.95 14.50 -22.69
CA ALA A 608 18.87 14.01 -21.66
C ALA A 608 19.95 15.07 -21.31
N ARG A 609 20.23 15.25 -20.01
CA ARG A 609 21.29 16.13 -19.47
C ARG A 609 22.01 15.48 -18.30
N LEU A 610 23.31 15.73 -18.14
CA LEU A 610 24.08 15.26 -17.00
C LEU A 610 24.10 16.30 -15.88
N SER A 611 23.93 15.87 -14.63
CA SER A 611 24.33 16.63 -13.45
C SER A 611 25.55 15.98 -12.82
N LEU A 612 26.47 16.82 -12.34
CA LEU A 612 27.68 16.44 -11.62
C LEU A 612 27.76 17.10 -10.23
N PHE A 613 26.92 18.12 -9.98
CA PHE A 613 26.97 18.97 -8.77
C PHE A 613 26.57 18.25 -7.48
N THR A 614 25.80 17.16 -7.58
CA THR A 614 25.33 16.33 -6.46
C THR A 614 25.74 14.87 -6.65
N GLY A 615 26.91 14.65 -7.25
CA GLY A 615 27.31 13.36 -7.83
C GLY A 615 26.78 13.17 -9.25
N VAL A 616 27.18 12.06 -9.88
CA VAL A 616 26.87 11.75 -11.28
C VAL A 616 25.40 11.32 -11.41
N ARG A 617 24.57 12.15 -12.04
CA ARG A 617 23.13 11.88 -12.24
C ARG A 617 22.69 12.22 -13.65
N LEU A 618 22.12 11.27 -14.37
CA LEU A 618 21.55 11.44 -15.70
C LEU A 618 20.07 11.84 -15.56
N ASN A 619 19.73 13.06 -15.99
CA ASN A 619 18.37 13.58 -16.01
C ASN A 619 17.76 13.35 -17.40
N LEU A 620 16.70 12.54 -17.49
CA LEU A 620 15.90 12.36 -18.70
C LEU A 620 14.54 13.03 -18.51
N GLN A 621 14.00 13.65 -19.56
CA GLN A 621 12.70 14.34 -19.51
C GLN A 621 11.75 13.80 -20.58
N GLY A 622 10.46 13.73 -20.26
CA GLY A 622 9.39 13.30 -21.16
C GLY A 622 9.64 11.90 -21.71
N VAL A 623 9.59 10.89 -20.84
CA VAL A 623 9.86 9.49 -21.19
C VAL A 623 8.55 8.73 -21.39
N LYS A 624 8.41 8.04 -22.52
CA LYS A 624 7.23 7.23 -22.87
C LYS A 624 7.60 5.76 -23.08
N LEU A 625 6.83 4.86 -22.47
CA LEU A 625 6.98 3.40 -22.56
C LEU A 625 5.80 2.82 -23.36
N GLY A 626 5.91 2.89 -24.69
CA GLY A 626 4.80 2.66 -25.62
C GLY A 626 3.55 3.47 -25.22
N ASP A 627 2.39 2.84 -25.35
CA ASP A 627 1.09 3.41 -24.94
C ASP A 627 0.73 3.11 -23.48
N THR A 628 1.62 2.43 -22.72
CA THR A 628 1.29 1.83 -21.41
C THR A 628 1.67 2.68 -20.19
N ALA A 629 2.67 3.56 -20.33
CA ALA A 629 3.10 4.48 -19.28
C ALA A 629 3.76 5.74 -19.85
N THR A 630 3.51 6.88 -19.20
CA THR A 630 4.20 8.16 -19.45
C THR A 630 4.83 8.63 -18.14
N ILE A 631 6.07 9.09 -18.19
CA ILE A 631 6.86 9.53 -17.03
C ILE A 631 7.39 10.94 -17.32
N ALA A 632 7.12 11.88 -16.43
CA ALA A 632 7.51 13.29 -16.64
C ALA A 632 9.03 13.48 -16.58
N THR A 633 9.67 12.95 -15.54
CA THR A 633 11.11 13.06 -15.31
C THR A 633 11.72 11.73 -14.85
N VAL A 634 12.95 11.45 -15.25
CA VAL A 634 13.75 10.34 -14.74
C VAL A 634 15.11 10.84 -14.25
N HIS A 635 15.54 10.36 -13.09
CA HIS A 635 16.84 10.59 -12.51
C HIS A 635 17.56 9.26 -12.35
N ALA A 636 18.47 8.94 -13.27
CA ALA A 636 19.25 7.71 -13.22
C ALA A 636 20.63 7.98 -12.59
N TYR A 637 21.05 7.11 -11.68
CA TYR A 637 22.29 7.21 -10.91
C TYR A 637 23.25 6.10 -11.38
N PRO A 638 23.99 6.33 -12.48
CA PRO A 638 24.89 5.33 -13.08
C PRO A 638 26.04 4.98 -12.13
N GLU A 639 26.56 3.76 -12.29
CA GLU A 639 27.78 3.34 -11.61
C GLU A 639 29.03 3.94 -12.28
N LEU A 640 30.12 4.07 -11.52
CA LEU A 640 31.35 4.70 -12.00
C LEU A 640 31.97 3.88 -13.15
N GLY A 641 31.84 4.40 -14.37
CA GLY A 641 32.33 3.79 -15.62
C GLY A 641 31.23 3.35 -16.59
N SER A 642 30.02 3.07 -16.12
CA SER A 642 28.96 2.46 -16.96
C SER A 642 28.33 3.43 -17.98
N LEU A 643 28.43 4.74 -17.77
CA LEU A 643 27.91 5.76 -18.69
C LEU A 643 28.47 5.61 -20.11
N PHE A 644 29.75 5.29 -20.24
CA PHE A 644 30.47 5.31 -21.53
C PHE A 644 30.78 3.90 -22.08
N GLY A 645 30.74 2.86 -21.24
CA GLY A 645 30.83 1.46 -21.69
C GLY A 645 29.55 0.98 -22.38
N GLU A 646 29.60 -0.20 -23.01
CA GLU A 646 28.44 -0.81 -23.70
C GLU A 646 27.33 -1.20 -22.70
N ARG A 647 27.72 -1.75 -21.54
CA ARG A 647 26.80 -2.08 -20.44
C ARG A 647 26.46 -0.86 -19.58
N LYS A 648 25.19 -0.47 -19.58
CA LYS A 648 24.61 0.62 -18.78
C LYS A 648 24.09 0.07 -17.45
N SER A 649 24.87 0.21 -16.38
CA SER A 649 24.46 -0.16 -15.02
C SER A 649 24.11 1.06 -14.16
N PHE A 650 22.97 0.97 -13.46
CA PHE A 650 22.42 2.04 -12.63
C PHE A 650 22.16 1.53 -11.20
N SER A 651 22.81 2.16 -10.23
CA SER A 651 22.61 1.86 -8.81
C SER A 651 21.17 2.16 -8.36
N ARG A 652 20.59 3.24 -8.90
CA ARG A 652 19.20 3.65 -8.71
C ARG A 652 18.67 4.32 -9.97
N ILE A 653 17.38 4.16 -10.23
CA ILE A 653 16.59 5.05 -11.10
C ILE A 653 15.43 5.60 -10.26
N GLU A 654 15.19 6.91 -10.33
CA GLU A 654 14.05 7.57 -9.70
C GLU A 654 13.17 8.15 -10.81
N LEU A 655 11.92 7.67 -10.91
CA LEU A 655 10.90 8.14 -11.84
C LEU A 655 10.01 9.15 -11.12
N GLU A 656 9.59 10.22 -11.77
CA GLU A 656 8.72 11.26 -11.19
C GLU A 656 7.56 11.60 -12.13
N GLY A 657 6.36 11.75 -11.56
CA GLY A 657 5.14 12.02 -12.32
C GLY A 657 4.76 10.89 -13.27
N ALA A 658 4.90 9.64 -12.81
CA ALA A 658 4.60 8.46 -13.61
C ALA A 658 3.09 8.19 -13.66
N THR A 659 2.50 8.19 -14.85
CA THR A 659 1.11 7.76 -15.09
C THR A 659 1.12 6.41 -15.78
N VAL A 660 0.46 5.41 -15.18
CA VAL A 660 0.51 4.00 -15.59
C VAL A 660 -0.89 3.39 -15.60
N ALA A 661 -1.24 2.66 -16.66
CA ALA A 661 -2.50 1.91 -16.70
C ALA A 661 -2.52 0.76 -15.68
N GLN A 662 -3.63 0.59 -14.95
CA GLN A 662 -3.79 -0.41 -13.88
C GLN A 662 -3.48 -1.85 -14.35
N GLN A 663 -3.77 -2.15 -15.62
CA GLN A 663 -3.49 -3.45 -16.25
C GLN A 663 -1.98 -3.72 -16.40
N ALA A 664 -1.18 -2.69 -16.68
CA ALA A 664 0.26 -2.81 -16.89
C ALA A 664 1.05 -3.05 -15.59
N LEU A 665 0.50 -2.70 -14.42
CA LEU A 665 1.13 -2.94 -13.11
C LEU A 665 1.36 -4.44 -12.87
N GLY A 666 0.36 -5.28 -13.19
CA GLY A 666 0.47 -6.73 -13.03
C GLY A 666 1.53 -7.35 -13.93
N GLU A 667 1.78 -6.77 -15.11
CA GLU A 667 2.86 -7.20 -15.99
C GLU A 667 4.22 -6.73 -15.48
N ALA A 668 4.33 -5.46 -15.05
CA ALA A 668 5.56 -4.88 -14.52
C ALA A 668 6.08 -5.60 -13.27
N MET A 669 5.18 -6.05 -12.38
CA MET A 669 5.53 -6.83 -11.18
C MET A 669 6.19 -8.18 -11.49
N PHE A 670 5.89 -8.79 -12.64
CA PHE A 670 6.49 -10.04 -13.11
C PHE A 670 7.49 -9.83 -14.25
N ALA A 671 7.81 -8.58 -14.59
CA ALA A 671 8.76 -8.29 -15.64
C ALA A 671 10.18 -8.66 -15.20
N LYS A 672 10.88 -9.41 -16.05
CA LYS A 672 12.31 -9.65 -15.95
C LYS A 672 12.99 -8.88 -17.07
N MET A 673 13.88 -7.96 -16.71
CA MET A 673 14.62 -7.17 -17.71
C MET A 673 15.53 -8.11 -18.52
N LYS A 674 15.53 -7.93 -19.84
CA LYS A 674 16.24 -8.82 -20.78
C LYS A 674 17.42 -8.11 -21.42
N GLY A 675 18.63 -8.43 -20.97
CA GLY A 675 19.87 -8.01 -21.62
C GLY A 675 21.04 -7.94 -20.66
N GLU A 676 22.23 -8.26 -21.13
CA GLU A 676 23.48 -8.03 -20.39
C GLU A 676 23.93 -6.55 -20.48
N SER A 677 23.34 -5.80 -21.41
CA SER A 677 23.58 -4.39 -21.75
C SER A 677 22.97 -3.39 -20.75
N PHE A 678 22.02 -3.80 -19.91
CA PHE A 678 21.28 -2.89 -19.01
C PHE A 678 20.95 -3.56 -17.67
N SER A 679 21.36 -2.95 -16.55
CA SER A 679 21.06 -3.49 -15.21
C SER A 679 20.78 -2.38 -14.19
N VAL A 680 19.73 -2.55 -13.37
CA VAL A 680 19.29 -1.56 -12.37
C VAL A 680 19.12 -2.25 -11.02
N GLY A 681 19.69 -1.68 -9.95
CA GLY A 681 19.55 -2.24 -8.59
C GLY A 681 18.23 -1.86 -7.88
N ARG A 682 17.76 -0.62 -8.08
CA ARG A 682 16.57 -0.07 -7.42
C ARG A 682 15.83 0.93 -8.32
N VAL A 683 14.51 0.80 -8.40
CA VAL A 683 13.64 1.75 -9.12
C VAL A 683 12.66 2.37 -8.13
N VAL A 684 12.81 3.66 -7.87
CA VAL A 684 11.87 4.46 -7.09
C VAL A 684 10.93 5.17 -8.06
N VAL A 685 9.66 5.31 -7.70
CA VAL A 685 8.63 6.03 -8.46
C VAL A 685 7.95 7.00 -7.50
N ARG A 686 8.04 8.29 -7.77
CA ARG A 686 7.35 9.36 -7.03
C ARG A 686 6.13 9.81 -7.81
N GLN A 687 5.05 10.12 -7.10
CA GLN A 687 3.78 10.57 -7.71
C GLN A 687 3.27 9.60 -8.79
N LEU A 688 3.26 8.30 -8.48
CA LEU A 688 2.64 7.27 -9.31
C LEU A 688 1.12 7.49 -9.32
N LYS A 689 0.59 7.87 -10.48
CA LYS A 689 -0.84 7.90 -10.78
C LYS A 689 -1.21 6.61 -11.51
N VAL A 690 -2.13 5.84 -10.94
CA VAL A 690 -2.66 4.63 -11.58
C VAL A 690 -4.01 4.97 -12.22
N GLU A 691 -4.15 4.71 -13.52
CA GLU A 691 -5.39 4.94 -14.25
C GLU A 691 -6.10 3.63 -14.57
N GLY A 692 -7.37 3.51 -14.20
CA GLY A 692 -8.14 2.27 -14.31
C GLY A 692 -9.55 2.38 -13.73
N GLY A 693 -10.21 1.23 -13.54
CA GLY A 693 -11.59 1.14 -13.04
C GLY A 693 -11.75 1.33 -11.53
N LEU A 694 -10.64 1.41 -10.79
CA LEU A 694 -10.63 1.78 -9.37
C LEU A 694 -9.89 3.11 -9.20
N ALA A 695 -10.52 4.05 -8.52
CA ALA A 695 -9.91 5.33 -8.15
C ALA A 695 -8.89 5.09 -7.01
N LEU A 696 -7.64 4.85 -7.38
CA LEU A 696 -6.53 4.70 -6.44
C LEU A 696 -5.93 6.07 -6.09
N PRO A 697 -5.43 6.29 -4.86
CA PRO A 697 -4.69 7.49 -4.50
C PRO A 697 -3.38 7.58 -5.29
N GLN A 698 -2.74 8.75 -5.27
CA GLN A 698 -1.34 8.85 -5.70
C GLN A 698 -0.46 8.07 -4.73
N LEU A 699 0.51 7.33 -5.28
CA LEU A 699 1.43 6.48 -4.52
C LEU A 699 2.88 6.89 -4.78
N GLU A 700 3.79 6.48 -3.90
CA GLU A 700 5.18 6.21 -4.26
C GLU A 700 5.39 4.69 -4.35
N ALA A 701 6.34 4.24 -5.15
CA ALA A 701 6.72 2.83 -5.25
C ALA A 701 8.25 2.69 -5.21
N ASP A 702 8.76 1.68 -4.51
CA ASP A 702 10.20 1.46 -4.32
C ASP A 702 10.53 -0.01 -4.58
N ALA A 703 10.94 -0.31 -5.82
CA ALA A 703 11.23 -1.64 -6.31
C ALA A 703 12.71 -1.98 -6.17
N LEU A 704 13.01 -3.04 -5.43
CA LEU A 704 14.32 -3.70 -5.41
C LEU A 704 14.36 -4.76 -6.50
N ILE A 705 15.42 -4.74 -7.31
CA ILE A 705 15.60 -5.64 -8.44
C ILE A 705 16.78 -6.58 -8.16
N GLY A 706 16.63 -7.85 -8.53
CA GLY A 706 17.66 -8.88 -8.39
C GLY A 706 18.79 -8.72 -9.41
N PRO A 707 19.97 -9.33 -9.17
CA PRO A 707 21.09 -9.31 -10.12
C PRO A 707 20.77 -10.05 -11.44
N ASP A 708 19.70 -10.85 -11.47
CA ASP A 708 19.17 -11.51 -12.66
C ASP A 708 18.21 -10.62 -13.48
N GLY A 709 17.87 -9.41 -12.99
CA GLY A 709 16.94 -8.49 -13.64
C GLY A 709 15.46 -8.70 -13.30
N ALA A 710 15.12 -9.59 -12.35
CA ALA A 710 13.74 -9.77 -11.88
C ALA A 710 13.41 -8.87 -10.68
N VAL A 711 12.13 -8.49 -10.51
CA VAL A 711 11.67 -7.74 -9.34
C VAL A 711 11.72 -8.64 -8.09
N ARG A 712 12.47 -8.24 -7.05
CA ARG A 712 12.61 -8.98 -5.80
C ARG A 712 11.56 -8.58 -4.76
N SER A 713 11.29 -7.28 -4.64
CA SER A 713 10.21 -6.74 -3.80
C SER A 713 9.91 -5.29 -4.17
N VAL A 714 8.66 -4.87 -4.03
CA VAL A 714 8.22 -3.48 -4.18
C VAL A 714 7.61 -3.01 -2.87
N THR A 715 8.03 -1.84 -2.40
CA THR A 715 7.40 -1.14 -1.27
C THR A 715 6.60 0.02 -1.82
N LEU A 716 5.28 -0.10 -1.81
CA LEU A 716 4.35 1.00 -2.08
C LEU A 716 4.23 1.88 -0.84
N ARG A 717 4.05 3.18 -1.05
CA ARG A 717 3.71 4.17 -0.03
C ARG A 717 2.58 5.08 -0.52
N GLY A 718 1.79 5.65 0.37
CA GLY A 718 0.69 6.57 0.05
C GLY A 718 0.35 7.52 1.20
N PRO A 719 -0.80 8.23 1.12
CA PRO A 719 -1.31 9.03 2.23
C PRO A 719 -1.71 8.15 3.44
N GLU A 720 -1.97 8.76 4.60
CA GLU A 720 -2.43 8.08 5.83
C GLU A 720 -1.57 6.87 6.25
N ASP A 721 -0.25 7.06 6.23
CA ASP A 721 0.79 6.04 6.50
C ASP A 721 0.62 4.72 5.74
N LEU A 722 -0.06 4.75 4.59
CA LEU A 722 -0.25 3.58 3.74
C LEU A 722 1.11 3.05 3.26
N VAL A 723 1.50 1.88 3.72
CA VAL A 723 2.73 1.16 3.33
C VAL A 723 2.36 -0.25 2.89
N GLY A 724 2.68 -0.60 1.64
CA GLY A 724 2.38 -1.90 1.04
C GLY A 724 3.62 -2.61 0.55
N LYS A 725 4.07 -3.64 1.26
CA LYS A 725 5.15 -4.51 0.80
C LYS A 725 4.60 -5.60 -0.10
N VAL A 726 5.19 -5.76 -1.28
CA VAL A 726 4.75 -6.66 -2.36
C VAL A 726 5.95 -7.49 -2.82
N THR A 727 5.85 -8.82 -2.79
CA THR A 727 6.97 -9.75 -3.00
C THR A 727 6.58 -10.85 -4.01
N PRO A 728 7.17 -10.89 -5.22
CA PRO A 728 6.93 -11.97 -6.17
C PRO A 728 7.44 -13.32 -5.65
N SER A 729 6.62 -14.37 -5.76
CA SER A 729 6.83 -15.69 -5.16
C SER A 729 6.24 -16.77 -6.07
N GLY A 730 7.08 -17.47 -6.84
CA GLY A 730 6.67 -18.63 -7.65
C GLY A 730 5.63 -18.38 -8.75
N GLY A 731 5.45 -17.13 -9.20
CA GLY A 731 4.37 -16.73 -10.14
C GLY A 731 3.12 -16.17 -9.45
N ASN A 732 3.07 -16.21 -8.13
CA ASN A 732 2.17 -15.44 -7.28
C ASN A 732 2.87 -14.16 -6.79
N ILE A 733 2.11 -13.29 -6.15
CA ILE A 733 2.59 -12.10 -5.42
C ILE A 733 2.10 -12.22 -3.98
N GLU A 734 3.02 -12.29 -3.02
CA GLU A 734 2.70 -12.09 -1.61
C GLU A 734 2.60 -10.59 -1.32
N PHE A 735 1.62 -10.16 -0.52
CA PHE A 735 1.47 -8.76 -0.13
C PHE A 735 1.14 -8.60 1.36
N ASP A 736 1.59 -7.48 1.91
CA ASP A 736 1.44 -7.07 3.30
C ASP A 736 1.23 -5.54 3.31
N LEU A 737 0.01 -5.10 3.59
CA LEU A 737 -0.43 -3.70 3.50
C LEU A 737 -0.86 -3.20 4.89
N THR A 738 -0.36 -2.05 5.30
CA THR A 738 -0.72 -1.38 6.57
C THR A 738 -1.01 0.10 6.32
N ALA A 739 -1.93 0.70 7.08
CA ALA A 739 -2.21 2.14 7.05
C ALA A 739 -2.72 2.64 8.42
N SER A 740 -2.51 3.92 8.73
CA SER A 740 -3.10 4.56 9.91
C SER A 740 -4.57 4.94 9.67
N SER A 741 -4.95 5.29 8.44
CA SER A 741 -6.34 5.32 8.00
C SER A 741 -6.50 4.77 6.58
N PHE A 742 -7.63 4.12 6.28
CA PHE A 742 -7.89 3.58 4.94
C PHE A 742 -9.36 3.67 4.56
N ALA A 743 -9.67 4.46 3.52
CA ALA A 743 -10.97 4.43 2.85
C ALA A 743 -10.98 3.30 1.82
N LEU A 744 -11.95 2.38 1.92
CA LEU A 744 -12.01 1.21 1.05
C LEU A 744 -12.33 1.63 -0.41
N PRO A 745 -11.49 1.35 -1.42
CA PRO A 745 -11.74 1.79 -2.79
C PRO A 745 -13.02 1.24 -3.43
N VAL A 746 -13.54 0.13 -2.89
CA VAL A 746 -14.78 -0.53 -3.32
C VAL A 746 -16.01 -0.03 -2.53
N LEU A 747 -15.79 0.62 -1.38
CA LEU A 747 -16.80 1.15 -0.47
C LEU A 747 -16.32 2.51 0.10
N PRO A 748 -16.22 3.60 -0.69
CA PRO A 748 -15.54 4.83 -0.26
C PRO A 748 -16.17 5.55 0.94
N ALA A 749 -17.44 5.24 1.26
CA ALA A 749 -18.13 5.72 2.46
C ALA A 749 -17.72 4.96 3.75
N VAL A 750 -16.84 3.95 3.65
CA VAL A 750 -16.31 3.17 4.77
C VAL A 750 -14.82 3.44 4.92
N SER A 751 -14.48 4.29 5.89
CA SER A 751 -13.12 4.54 6.36
C SER A 751 -12.81 3.72 7.60
N LEU A 752 -11.62 3.13 7.67
CA LEU A 752 -11.12 2.41 8.83
C LEU A 752 -10.04 3.25 9.54
N ASN A 753 -10.11 3.34 10.87
CA ASN A 753 -9.19 4.09 11.76
C ASN A 753 -7.88 3.35 12.06
N SER A 754 -7.70 2.19 11.43
CA SER A 754 -6.44 1.48 11.23
C SER A 754 -6.69 0.43 10.16
N PHE A 755 -5.69 0.02 9.40
CA PHE A 755 -5.84 -1.08 8.44
C PHE A 755 -4.59 -1.95 8.37
N ALA A 756 -4.80 -3.27 8.32
CA ALA A 756 -3.78 -4.27 8.03
C ALA A 756 -4.37 -5.36 7.15
N MET A 757 -3.67 -5.77 6.09
CA MET A 757 -4.15 -6.79 5.15
C MET A 757 -2.98 -7.59 4.56
N LYS A 758 -3.06 -8.92 4.64
CA LYS A 758 -2.04 -9.85 4.14
C LYS A 758 -2.65 -10.93 3.26
N GLY A 759 -1.93 -11.36 2.23
CA GLY A 759 -2.43 -12.38 1.32
C GLY A 759 -1.54 -12.67 0.12
N THR A 760 -2.11 -13.40 -0.84
CA THR A 760 -1.47 -13.75 -2.11
C THR A 760 -2.34 -13.35 -3.29
N ALA A 761 -1.74 -12.81 -4.34
CA ALA A 761 -2.38 -12.39 -5.57
C ALA A 761 -1.78 -13.13 -6.78
N THR A 762 -2.62 -13.35 -7.78
CA THR A 762 -2.28 -14.01 -9.05
C THR A 762 -2.77 -13.13 -10.21
N ARG A 763 -2.60 -13.57 -11.46
CA ARG A 763 -3.25 -12.86 -12.59
C ARG A 763 -4.78 -13.00 -12.61
N GLN A 764 -5.36 -13.97 -11.89
CA GLN A 764 -6.79 -14.32 -11.98
C GLN A 764 -7.65 -13.83 -10.80
N GLY A 765 -7.01 -13.58 -9.65
CA GLY A 765 -7.64 -13.22 -8.39
C GLY A 765 -6.65 -13.09 -7.23
N MET A 766 -7.16 -12.76 -6.05
CA MET A 766 -6.42 -12.48 -4.82
C MET A 766 -7.07 -13.18 -3.61
N ASN A 767 -6.28 -13.97 -2.88
CA ASN A 767 -6.65 -14.56 -1.60
C ASN A 767 -6.12 -13.67 -0.46
N VAL A 768 -7.01 -13.06 0.29
CA VAL A 768 -6.71 -12.28 1.49
C VAL A 768 -6.75 -13.21 2.69
N ALA A 769 -5.57 -13.73 3.04
CA ALA A 769 -5.37 -14.68 4.15
C ALA A 769 -5.71 -14.06 5.52
N SER A 770 -5.54 -12.75 5.67
CA SER A 770 -6.13 -11.98 6.77
C SER A 770 -6.28 -10.50 6.41
N TRP A 771 -7.33 -9.88 6.94
CA TRP A 771 -7.45 -8.43 7.01
C TRP A 771 -8.03 -8.00 8.36
N GLY A 772 -7.79 -6.76 8.75
CA GLY A 772 -8.44 -6.15 9.91
C GLY A 772 -8.24 -4.65 9.99
N GLY A 773 -9.05 -4.00 10.82
CA GLY A 773 -9.02 -2.56 11.03
C GLY A 773 -10.03 -2.09 12.07
N ALA A 774 -9.78 -0.91 12.65
CA ALA A 774 -10.69 -0.29 13.61
C ALA A 774 -11.82 0.48 12.91
N ILE A 775 -13.04 0.41 13.44
CA ILE A 775 -14.17 1.22 13.01
C ILE A 775 -15.17 1.37 14.17
N TYR A 776 -15.78 2.55 14.32
CA TYR A 776 -16.81 2.84 15.34
C TYR A 776 -16.45 2.30 16.75
N ASP A 777 -15.28 2.69 17.26
CA ASP A 777 -14.72 2.31 18.57
C ASP A 777 -14.45 0.79 18.80
N GLY A 778 -14.64 -0.05 17.78
CA GLY A 778 -14.37 -1.49 17.80
C GLY A 778 -13.47 -1.95 16.66
N ALA A 779 -13.41 -3.26 16.43
CA ALA A 779 -12.53 -3.89 15.46
C ALA A 779 -13.29 -4.82 14.50
N LEU A 780 -12.93 -4.74 13.22
CA LEU A 780 -13.29 -5.72 12.19
C LEU A 780 -12.06 -6.54 11.83
N ASN A 781 -12.19 -7.87 11.82
CA ASN A 781 -11.17 -8.80 11.34
C ASN A 781 -11.82 -9.76 10.32
N GLY A 782 -11.09 -10.25 9.33
CA GLY A 782 -11.68 -11.17 8.36
C GLY A 782 -10.72 -11.85 7.39
N VAL A 783 -11.31 -12.59 6.46
CA VAL A 783 -10.67 -13.22 5.30
C VAL A 783 -11.50 -12.94 4.05
N ALA A 784 -10.88 -12.90 2.88
CA ALA A 784 -11.59 -12.68 1.61
C ALA A 784 -10.92 -13.40 0.44
N ASN A 785 -11.72 -13.72 -0.58
CA ASN A 785 -11.27 -14.24 -1.86
C ASN A 785 -11.87 -13.38 -2.96
N VAL A 786 -11.02 -12.73 -3.73
CA VAL A 786 -11.36 -11.81 -4.82
C VAL A 786 -11.02 -12.50 -6.14
N ARG A 787 -11.96 -12.54 -7.07
CA ARG A 787 -11.77 -13.04 -8.44
C ARG A 787 -12.21 -11.95 -9.41
N TRP A 788 -11.43 -11.71 -10.46
CA TRP A 788 -11.73 -10.73 -11.52
C TRP A 788 -11.77 -11.34 -12.92
N THR A 789 -11.51 -12.65 -13.04
CA THR A 789 -11.56 -13.38 -14.31
C THR A 789 -13.01 -13.76 -14.63
N GLY A 790 -13.55 -13.20 -15.73
CA GLY A 790 -14.95 -13.40 -16.12
C GLY A 790 -15.96 -12.49 -15.40
N GLY A 791 -15.48 -11.48 -14.67
CA GLY A 791 -16.27 -10.60 -13.82
C GLY A 791 -15.65 -10.48 -12.43
N TRP A 792 -15.99 -9.43 -11.69
CA TRP A 792 -15.56 -9.24 -10.32
C TRP A 792 -16.50 -9.97 -9.35
N GLN A 793 -15.93 -10.83 -8.51
CA GLN A 793 -16.60 -11.46 -7.39
C GLN A 793 -15.70 -11.38 -6.15
N ILE A 794 -16.27 -11.00 -5.01
CA ILE A 794 -15.61 -11.01 -3.71
C ILE A 794 -16.47 -11.87 -2.78
N ASP A 795 -15.88 -12.91 -2.20
CA ASP A 795 -16.52 -13.74 -1.17
C ASP A 795 -15.64 -13.76 0.08
N GLY A 796 -16.22 -13.67 1.28
CA GLY A 796 -15.41 -13.63 2.50
C GLY A 796 -16.19 -13.82 3.79
N VAL A 797 -15.45 -13.77 4.91
CA VAL A 797 -15.99 -13.81 6.27
C VAL A 797 -15.41 -12.65 7.06
N VAL A 798 -16.28 -11.89 7.72
CA VAL A 798 -15.93 -10.79 8.63
C VAL A 798 -16.39 -11.14 10.04
N THR A 799 -15.57 -10.78 11.02
CA THR A 799 -15.83 -10.84 12.46
C THR A 799 -15.77 -9.42 13.01
N ALA A 800 -16.84 -8.97 13.64
CA ALA A 800 -16.94 -7.70 14.33
C ALA A 800 -16.81 -7.92 15.85
N ARG A 801 -16.07 -7.04 16.53
CA ARG A 801 -15.92 -7.05 18.00
C ARG A 801 -15.98 -5.64 18.56
N ASN A 802 -16.61 -5.51 19.74
CA ASN A 802 -16.70 -4.26 20.49
C ASN A 802 -17.19 -3.02 19.70
N ILE A 803 -17.93 -3.19 18.60
CA ILE A 803 -18.41 -2.10 17.74
C ILE A 803 -19.45 -1.26 18.48
N ASN A 804 -19.38 0.07 18.40
CA ASN A 804 -20.36 0.97 18.99
C ASN A 804 -21.73 0.84 18.28
N ALA A 805 -22.67 0.13 18.92
CA ALA A 805 -23.94 -0.24 18.31
C ALA A 805 -24.87 0.96 18.08
N ALA A 806 -24.69 2.05 18.84
CA ALA A 806 -25.45 3.28 18.67
C ALA A 806 -25.10 3.99 17.35
N VAL A 807 -23.87 3.84 16.83
CA VAL A 807 -23.48 4.41 15.52
C VAL A 807 -24.13 3.65 14.36
N LEU A 808 -24.37 2.35 14.52
CA LEU A 808 -25.01 1.50 13.50
C LEU A 808 -26.51 1.74 13.37
N ALA A 809 -27.21 2.09 14.46
CA ALA A 809 -28.66 2.21 14.48
C ALA A 809 -29.18 3.28 15.49
N PRO A 810 -28.79 4.56 15.36
CA PRO A 810 -28.93 5.59 16.41
C PRO A 810 -30.38 5.89 16.86
N ALA A 811 -31.38 5.64 16.02
CA ALA A 811 -32.80 5.81 16.37
C ALA A 811 -33.40 4.59 17.12
N LEU A 812 -32.76 3.43 17.02
CA LEU A 812 -33.16 2.19 17.69
C LEU A 812 -32.33 1.96 18.95
N LEU A 813 -31.01 2.03 18.83
CA LEU A 813 -30.03 1.85 19.90
C LEU A 813 -29.37 3.19 20.24
N SER A 814 -29.52 3.59 21.50
CA SER A 814 -28.87 4.80 22.04
C SER A 814 -27.51 4.51 22.66
N GLU A 815 -27.31 3.27 23.15
CA GLU A 815 -26.08 2.75 23.73
C GLU A 815 -25.98 1.25 23.40
N GLY A 816 -24.77 0.67 23.43
CA GLY A 816 -24.53 -0.78 23.31
C GLY A 816 -23.24 -1.14 22.59
N ARG A 817 -22.72 -2.36 22.82
CA ARG A 817 -21.52 -2.91 22.16
C ARG A 817 -21.88 -4.13 21.32
N ALA A 818 -21.75 -4.03 20.01
CA ALA A 818 -22.05 -5.08 19.04
C ALA A 818 -20.82 -5.93 18.70
N GLU A 819 -21.03 -7.25 18.70
CA GLU A 819 -20.10 -8.25 18.19
C GLU A 819 -20.85 -9.14 17.18
N GLY A 820 -20.13 -9.84 16.30
CA GLY A 820 -20.78 -10.73 15.35
C GLY A 820 -19.85 -11.38 14.35
N THR A 821 -20.41 -12.31 13.57
CA THR A 821 -19.72 -12.96 12.45
C THR A 821 -20.65 -13.02 11.25
N GLY A 822 -20.17 -12.62 10.09
CA GLY A 822 -20.95 -12.57 8.86
C GLY A 822 -20.16 -13.06 7.65
N LYS A 823 -20.83 -13.80 6.78
CA LYS A 823 -20.35 -14.08 5.42
C LYS A 823 -20.76 -12.89 4.55
N PHE A 824 -19.85 -12.41 3.71
CA PHE A 824 -20.15 -11.39 2.71
C PHE A 824 -19.86 -11.92 1.31
N SER A 825 -20.69 -11.52 0.36
CA SER A 825 -20.51 -11.81 -1.06
C SER A 825 -20.90 -10.58 -1.88
N MET A 826 -20.11 -10.26 -2.90
CA MET A 826 -20.32 -9.10 -3.79
C MET A 826 -19.99 -9.54 -5.22
N SER A 827 -20.78 -9.13 -6.20
CA SER A 827 -20.46 -9.41 -7.61
C SER A 827 -20.91 -8.31 -8.57
N ALA A 828 -20.10 -8.02 -9.57
CA ALA A 828 -20.35 -7.05 -10.63
C ALA A 828 -19.43 -7.32 -11.84
N GLN A 829 -19.77 -6.82 -13.03
CA GLN A 829 -18.81 -6.81 -14.16
C GLN A 829 -17.73 -5.71 -14.01
N ASP A 830 -18.05 -4.68 -13.24
CA ASP A 830 -17.29 -3.44 -13.07
C ASP A 830 -16.92 -3.29 -11.58
N PRO A 831 -15.64 -3.12 -11.22
CA PRO A 831 -15.23 -3.08 -9.81
C PRO A 831 -15.85 -1.90 -9.05
N ALA A 832 -16.13 -0.77 -9.71
CA ALA A 832 -16.79 0.38 -9.08
C ALA A 832 -18.27 0.10 -8.72
N LYS A 833 -18.87 -0.98 -9.25
CA LYS A 833 -20.27 -1.37 -9.02
C LYS A 833 -20.43 -2.53 -8.04
N LEU A 834 -19.34 -3.08 -7.49
CA LEU A 834 -19.36 -4.19 -6.53
C LEU A 834 -20.23 -3.90 -5.29
N ALA A 835 -20.21 -2.66 -4.79
CA ALA A 835 -21.05 -2.21 -3.67
C ALA A 835 -22.54 -2.53 -3.89
N ASN A 836 -23.05 -2.30 -5.10
CA ASN A 836 -24.45 -2.50 -5.46
C ASN A 836 -24.86 -3.98 -5.53
N GLY A 837 -23.88 -4.88 -5.69
CA GLY A 837 -24.05 -6.33 -5.69
C GLY A 837 -23.83 -6.98 -4.33
N GLY A 838 -23.70 -6.20 -3.25
CA GLY A 838 -23.40 -6.69 -1.91
C GLY A 838 -24.56 -7.41 -1.21
N ARG A 839 -24.26 -8.61 -0.69
CA ARG A 839 -25.05 -9.34 0.29
C ARG A 839 -24.18 -9.71 1.50
N ILE A 840 -24.70 -9.54 2.70
CA ILE A 840 -24.03 -9.91 3.96
C ILE A 840 -25.02 -10.70 4.82
N GLU A 841 -24.60 -11.84 5.35
CA GLU A 841 -25.45 -12.74 6.15
C GLU A 841 -24.67 -13.21 7.37
N GLY A 842 -25.19 -12.93 8.58
CA GLY A 842 -24.43 -13.14 9.81
C GLY A 842 -25.25 -13.21 11.09
N LYS A 843 -24.56 -13.60 12.16
CA LYS A 843 -25.06 -13.59 13.54
C LYS A 843 -24.44 -12.44 14.30
N PHE A 844 -25.24 -11.78 15.12
CA PHE A 844 -24.81 -10.66 15.95
C PHE A 844 -25.24 -10.85 17.41
N THR A 845 -24.49 -10.23 18.31
CA THR A 845 -24.82 -10.04 19.72
C THR A 845 -24.53 -8.59 20.11
N VAL A 846 -25.48 -7.90 20.72
CA VAL A 846 -25.27 -6.57 21.32
C VAL A 846 -25.34 -6.70 22.83
N TYR A 847 -24.27 -6.31 23.52
CA TYR A 847 -24.17 -6.32 24.97
C TYR A 847 -24.46 -4.94 25.57
N LYS A 848 -25.12 -4.92 26.73
CA LYS A 848 -25.39 -3.73 27.56
C LYS A 848 -25.95 -2.56 26.75
N GLY A 849 -26.99 -2.83 25.96
CA GLY A 849 -27.58 -1.85 25.06
C GLY A 849 -28.83 -1.18 25.64
N VAL A 850 -29.22 -0.06 25.03
CA VAL A 850 -30.40 0.71 25.43
C VAL A 850 -31.24 1.07 24.22
N LEU A 851 -32.42 0.45 24.10
CA LEU A 851 -33.43 0.80 23.11
C LEU A 851 -33.93 2.21 23.39
N GLY A 852 -33.65 3.14 22.47
CA GLY A 852 -33.87 4.58 22.67
C GLY A 852 -35.32 5.04 22.51
N SER A 853 -36.10 4.33 21.68
CA SER A 853 -37.43 4.78 21.25
C SER A 853 -38.61 4.24 22.07
N PHE A 854 -38.43 3.16 22.85
CA PHE A 854 -39.55 2.47 23.52
C PHE A 854 -39.19 1.98 24.93
N ASP A 855 -40.17 2.07 25.85
CA ASP A 855 -40.19 1.33 27.12
C ASP A 855 -41.15 0.12 27.00
N LEU A 856 -40.59 -1.05 26.67
CA LEU A 856 -41.34 -2.28 26.53
C LEU A 856 -41.99 -2.73 27.86
N SER A 857 -41.35 -2.44 28.99
CA SER A 857 -41.86 -2.86 30.31
C SER A 857 -43.14 -2.10 30.67
N ARG A 858 -43.15 -0.78 30.45
CA ARG A 858 -44.28 0.10 30.67
C ARG A 858 -45.36 -0.06 29.62
N LEU A 859 -44.99 -0.34 28.36
CA LEU A 859 -45.95 -0.67 27.31
C LEU A 859 -46.78 -1.91 27.70
N ILE A 860 -46.13 -2.95 28.24
CA ILE A 860 -46.81 -4.19 28.64
C ILE A 860 -47.67 -3.98 29.88
N GLN A 861 -47.15 -3.30 30.90
CA GLN A 861 -47.91 -2.96 32.12
C GLN A 861 -49.13 -2.05 31.84
N THR A 862 -49.06 -1.20 30.81
CA THR A 862 -50.16 -0.28 30.43
C THR A 862 -51.01 -0.79 29.27
N SER A 863 -50.84 -2.05 28.85
CA SER A 863 -51.55 -2.69 27.73
C SER A 863 -51.51 -1.87 26.42
N GLY A 864 -50.36 -1.27 26.13
CA GLY A 864 -50.12 -0.45 24.94
C GLY A 864 -50.39 1.05 25.09
N ARG A 865 -50.85 1.54 26.26
CA ARG A 865 -51.23 2.96 26.44
C ARG A 865 -50.06 3.93 26.62
N GLN A 866 -48.88 3.47 27.04
CA GLN A 866 -47.66 4.29 27.13
C GLN A 866 -46.48 3.56 26.49
N SER A 867 -45.99 4.05 25.35
CA SER A 867 -44.87 3.46 24.60
C SER A 867 -43.54 4.20 24.80
N SER A 868 -43.57 5.50 25.11
CA SER A 868 -42.40 6.37 25.19
C SER A 868 -41.51 6.08 26.41
N GLY A 869 -40.23 5.84 26.17
CA GLY A 869 -39.21 5.66 27.20
C GLY A 869 -37.99 4.90 26.65
N ARG A 870 -37.14 4.37 27.52
CA ARG A 870 -35.91 3.65 27.12
C ARG A 870 -35.86 2.28 27.79
N THR A 871 -35.71 1.21 27.00
CA THR A 871 -35.56 -0.16 27.53
C THR A 871 -34.08 -0.54 27.55
N GLN A 872 -33.50 -0.70 28.74
CA GLN A 872 -32.15 -1.25 28.89
C GLN A 872 -32.18 -2.79 28.75
N PHE A 873 -31.18 -3.38 28.09
CA PHE A 873 -31.04 -4.83 27.94
C PHE A 873 -29.59 -5.29 28.20
N ALA A 874 -29.45 -6.47 28.78
CA ALA A 874 -28.16 -7.07 29.08
C ALA A 874 -27.51 -7.64 27.81
N GLU A 875 -28.31 -8.35 27.00
CA GLU A 875 -27.88 -8.97 25.75
C GLU A 875 -29.02 -8.95 24.72
N MET A 876 -28.66 -8.74 23.45
CA MET A 876 -29.54 -8.93 22.29
C MET A 876 -28.81 -9.79 21.26
N THR A 877 -29.23 -11.02 21.06
CA THR A 877 -28.69 -11.90 19.99
C THR A 877 -29.61 -11.88 18.77
N GLY A 878 -29.11 -12.25 17.59
CA GLY A 878 -29.97 -12.42 16.41
C GLY A 878 -29.21 -12.78 15.12
N GLN A 879 -29.98 -12.94 14.05
CA GLN A 879 -29.49 -13.16 12.68
C GLN A 879 -29.87 -11.97 11.80
N GLY A 880 -28.93 -11.50 10.98
CA GLY A 880 -29.12 -10.37 10.07
C GLY A 880 -28.71 -10.72 8.65
N VAL A 881 -29.57 -10.37 7.68
CA VAL A 881 -29.31 -10.47 6.24
C VAL A 881 -29.45 -9.09 5.61
N TYR A 882 -28.35 -8.55 5.10
CA TYR A 882 -28.34 -7.42 4.19
C TYR A 882 -28.30 -7.93 2.74
N ASP A 883 -29.21 -7.46 1.87
CA ASP A 883 -29.20 -7.76 0.44
C ASP A 883 -29.57 -6.49 -0.34
N ARG A 884 -28.60 -5.93 -1.08
CA ARG A 884 -28.76 -4.72 -1.93
C ARG A 884 -29.52 -3.57 -1.24
N GLY A 885 -29.22 -3.29 0.02
CA GLY A 885 -29.83 -2.19 0.79
C GLY A 885 -31.13 -2.51 1.53
N ALA A 886 -31.71 -3.71 1.36
CA ALA A 886 -32.72 -4.22 2.30
C ALA A 886 -32.02 -4.95 3.46
N VAL A 887 -32.61 -4.91 4.67
CA VAL A 887 -32.12 -5.65 5.84
C VAL A 887 -33.25 -6.44 6.49
N ALA A 888 -33.11 -7.76 6.55
CA ALA A 888 -33.98 -8.65 7.31
C ALA A 888 -33.30 -9.08 8.61
N LEU A 889 -33.97 -8.84 9.74
CA LEU A 889 -33.58 -9.31 11.07
C LEU A 889 -34.49 -10.48 11.47
N ARG A 890 -33.87 -11.58 11.91
CA ARG A 890 -34.52 -12.85 12.24
C ARG A 890 -33.99 -13.39 13.55
N ASP A 891 -34.83 -14.17 14.24
CA ASP A 891 -34.52 -14.84 15.51
C ASP A 891 -33.90 -13.92 16.56
N VAL A 892 -34.29 -12.64 16.58
CA VAL A 892 -33.72 -11.67 17.52
C VAL A 892 -34.27 -11.99 18.91
N GLN A 893 -33.39 -12.16 19.90
CA GLN A 893 -33.76 -12.39 21.30
C GLN A 893 -33.11 -11.33 22.17
N ILE A 894 -33.92 -10.67 23.01
CA ILE A 894 -33.52 -9.56 23.88
C ILE A 894 -33.73 -10.00 25.33
N SER A 895 -32.68 -9.96 26.16
CA SER A 895 -32.74 -10.27 27.59
C SER A 895 -32.55 -8.99 28.42
N ALA A 896 -33.52 -8.70 29.28
CA ALA A 896 -33.61 -7.46 30.05
C ALA A 896 -34.09 -7.75 31.48
N GLY A 897 -33.29 -8.55 32.20
CA GLY A 897 -33.59 -8.97 33.57
C GLY A 897 -34.84 -9.86 33.63
N ALA A 898 -35.95 -9.31 34.09
CA ALA A 898 -37.24 -9.99 34.17
C ALA A 898 -38.05 -9.94 32.84
N LEU A 899 -37.67 -9.08 31.90
CA LEU A 899 -38.20 -9.02 30.53
C LEU A 899 -37.36 -9.89 29.60
N ASN A 900 -38.03 -10.69 28.77
CA ASN A 900 -37.44 -11.33 27.59
C ASN A 900 -38.31 -10.96 26.38
N ALA A 901 -37.72 -10.70 25.22
CA ALA A 901 -38.47 -10.44 24.00
C ALA A 901 -37.85 -11.11 22.77
N GLY A 902 -38.67 -11.83 22.02
CA GLY A 902 -38.34 -12.29 20.68
C GLY A 902 -38.81 -11.28 19.63
N ALA A 903 -38.02 -11.00 18.60
CA ALA A 903 -38.39 -10.07 17.55
C ALA A 903 -37.95 -10.54 16.15
N SER A 904 -38.68 -10.07 15.15
CA SER A 904 -38.27 -10.07 13.75
C SER A 904 -38.64 -8.74 13.11
N ALA A 905 -37.78 -8.26 12.20
CA ALA A 905 -37.98 -6.99 11.52
C ALA A 905 -37.47 -7.07 10.07
N ASP A 906 -38.08 -6.27 9.20
CA ASP A 906 -37.70 -6.09 7.81
C ASP A 906 -37.65 -4.59 7.51
N ILE A 907 -36.48 -4.18 7.02
CA ILE A 907 -36.15 -2.83 6.58
C ILE A 907 -36.05 -2.86 5.06
N ALA A 908 -36.96 -2.19 4.38
CA ALA A 908 -36.92 -2.03 2.93
C ALA A 908 -35.86 -0.99 2.51
N GLN A 909 -35.45 -1.02 1.24
CA GLN A 909 -34.44 -0.11 0.67
C GLN A 909 -34.75 1.39 0.84
N ASN A 910 -36.03 1.75 0.99
CA ASN A 910 -36.50 3.12 1.24
C ASN A 910 -36.47 3.52 2.73
N GLY A 911 -35.96 2.66 3.62
CA GLY A 911 -35.94 2.86 5.07
C GLY A 911 -37.28 2.64 5.78
N ALA A 912 -38.31 2.13 5.09
CA ALA A 912 -39.54 1.70 5.74
C ALA A 912 -39.26 0.48 6.64
N LEU A 913 -39.74 0.54 7.87
CA LEU A 913 -39.54 -0.47 8.91
C LEU A 913 -40.85 -1.22 9.13
N SER A 914 -40.78 -2.55 9.20
CA SER A 914 -41.90 -3.42 9.56
C SER A 914 -41.39 -4.57 10.45
N GLY A 915 -42.24 -5.15 11.30
CA GLY A 915 -41.82 -6.26 12.14
C GLY A 915 -42.83 -6.65 13.21
N ARG A 916 -42.43 -7.62 14.04
CA ARG A 916 -43.19 -8.10 15.19
C ARG A 916 -42.25 -8.29 16.37
N ILE A 917 -42.70 -7.86 17.54
CA ILE A 917 -42.05 -8.10 18.83
C ILE A 917 -43.02 -8.93 19.68
N VAL A 918 -42.55 -10.01 20.28
CA VAL A 918 -43.29 -10.83 21.25
C VAL A 918 -42.51 -10.77 22.55
N ALA A 919 -43.11 -10.18 23.58
CA ALA A 919 -42.44 -9.86 24.83
C ALA A 919 -43.13 -10.55 26.02
N ASP A 920 -42.31 -11.13 26.89
CA ASP A 920 -42.68 -11.88 28.09
C ASP A 920 -42.04 -11.22 29.31
N VAL A 921 -42.86 -10.64 30.20
CA VAL A 921 -42.43 -10.02 31.46
C VAL A 921 -42.81 -10.92 32.63
N LYS A 922 -41.83 -11.36 33.41
CA LYS A 922 -42.06 -12.05 34.68
C LYS A 922 -42.26 -11.03 35.80
N THR A 923 -43.43 -11.03 36.44
CA THR A 923 -43.67 -10.33 37.70
C THR A 923 -43.57 -11.32 38.88
N ALA A 924 -43.67 -10.82 40.11
CA ALA A 924 -43.64 -11.67 41.31
C ALA A 924 -44.83 -12.66 41.41
N SER A 925 -45.89 -12.49 40.62
CA SER A 925 -47.11 -13.31 40.69
C SER A 925 -47.53 -13.95 39.37
N GLN A 926 -47.08 -13.46 38.21
CA GLN A 926 -47.49 -13.96 36.89
C GLN A 926 -46.50 -13.61 35.78
N THR A 927 -46.56 -14.33 34.66
CA THR A 927 -45.85 -13.95 33.42
C THR A 927 -46.84 -13.30 32.46
N LEU A 928 -46.58 -12.05 32.08
CA LEU A 928 -47.40 -11.28 31.14
C LEU A 928 -46.77 -11.35 29.75
N ARG A 929 -47.53 -11.87 28.77
CA ARG A 929 -47.09 -11.99 27.37
C ARG A 929 -47.89 -11.06 26.48
N GLN A 930 -47.21 -10.31 25.62
CA GLN A 930 -47.84 -9.44 24.62
C GLN A 930 -47.16 -9.60 23.26
N THR A 931 -47.94 -9.50 22.19
CA THR A 931 -47.45 -9.35 20.81
C THR A 931 -47.66 -7.90 20.38
N LEU A 932 -46.69 -7.36 19.67
CA LEU A 932 -46.60 -5.95 19.27
C LEU A 932 -46.19 -5.86 17.81
N VAL A 933 -46.69 -4.86 17.10
CA VAL A 933 -46.32 -4.57 15.71
C VAL A 933 -45.29 -3.44 15.69
N LEU A 934 -44.17 -3.69 15.01
CA LEU A 934 -43.15 -2.68 14.72
C LEU A 934 -43.42 -2.11 13.31
N GLY A 935 -43.37 -0.79 13.17
CA GLY A 935 -43.68 -0.08 11.94
C GLY A 935 -42.94 1.26 11.84
N GLY A 936 -43.32 2.08 10.85
CA GLY A 936 -42.75 3.42 10.64
C GLY A 936 -41.52 3.38 9.73
N THR A 937 -40.47 4.09 10.11
CA THR A 937 -39.18 4.08 9.38
C THR A 937 -38.02 3.75 10.33
N VAL A 938 -36.83 3.49 9.79
CA VAL A 938 -35.62 3.30 10.61
C VAL A 938 -35.27 4.56 11.44
N LYS A 939 -35.64 5.76 10.97
CA LYS A 939 -35.42 7.03 11.69
C LYS A 939 -36.51 7.33 12.72
N GLU A 940 -37.76 7.00 12.39
CA GLU A 940 -38.94 7.17 13.22
C GLU A 940 -39.64 5.81 13.38
N PRO A 941 -39.08 4.91 14.21
CA PRO A 941 -39.67 3.61 14.45
C PRO A 941 -40.90 3.80 15.35
N GLN A 942 -41.96 3.01 15.11
CA GLN A 942 -43.18 3.04 15.91
C GLN A 942 -43.55 1.63 16.35
N VAL A 943 -43.82 1.45 17.64
CA VAL A 943 -44.37 0.21 18.20
C VAL A 943 -45.84 0.44 18.56
N ARG A 944 -46.70 -0.49 18.14
CA ARG A 944 -48.13 -0.51 18.41
C ARG A 944 -48.55 -1.90 18.91
N ASN A 945 -49.73 -1.97 19.53
CA ASN A 945 -50.39 -3.22 19.92
C ASN A 945 -51.18 -3.75 18.72
#